data_AF-A0A3M9YJT8-F1
#
_entry.id   AF-A0A3M9YJT8-F1
#
_cell.length_a   1.000
_cell.length_b   1.000
_cell.length_c   1.000
_cell.angle_alpha   90.00
_cell.angle_beta   90.00
_cell.angle_gamma   90.00
#
_symmetry.space_group_name_H-M   'P 1'
#
loop_
_entity.id
_entity.type
_entity.pdbx_description
1 polymer ?
#
loop_
_entity_poly.entity_id
_entity_poly.type
_entity_poly.pdbx_seq_one_letter_code
_entity_poly.pdbx_strand_id
1 'polypeptide(L)'
;MSGGAIAAAGRFKETNKSHLGTCDPDTTHPIAKPTWQAYIDSTSDSVRTPSFRGTCFAVSGIVVRVLLTWRVIRTVHCSSTSYETLLPLFTTIYAASLLKPMQSGKAVSDRSGGWRAKLAYAQYPIFALIWAHASRVTIRLTSSSAGAICPAGSLRWEPYTPLAQCVTVLVDAMLVTQVAESRRHISNAWYRTAHILLASAGVLTFLAMFSFYHPRNIRWALMLDYVAVRDLLVDGSTACVTLLTGIYLLSCMHPSTLALSMTAVATYTHHLARTLASAPSINQSLMTVAVINTVLTPVILLSLDPRAATVTGLPASDVRLVRFLARSYVVLMGVLFGAFLVCSPDVVLGGAISIQDLISAANVRSDHWVAQANRSTSLVEAVEEYRRRYQVSPPPNFDKWYEYATIQESVVIDDFGQISTDLKPFWGRSPAALREQTRHMLSYTPWLSMAGIKIRNGTVKIMPGVPGSHAWMMSAMREMIEPFAQHLPDLDFVMNLNDEPRVAVPYEVMNKLQADSRLARSELALREELRPFDASRTPTWPEVELRDNMDPSPYFTNELRNQIYYSFIAPACAPASAARNWRWWSRRDACPACVAPHTASIFESASRVVMNWTNATDLCHQPDLAYLHGFLLSPAAVMPTKMAFPVFSQTKAEGFADILLPSPWNFNDKTAYADDKGVLWEQKENTLFWRGSASDGYAARGSWQTSLRARLVHAASHLPPLTASNPGYDHELPRVDIGFVDEFQKCHQDDCRSEETAFWGAGAEKPPLERVPFEQHWQYRHLMDLDGAGFSGRFLPFLRSRSLVYRTGLFRTWFGERVHAWRHYVPVDVRLHELWDLLRFFGGDRGGAGLGQNIAMEGRAWAAQALRKQDMQVYMFRLLLEWARLVDDQRDSLGYVT
;
A
#
# COMPACT_ATOMS: atom_id res chain seq x y z
N MET A 1 19.12 -15.89 -46.59
CA MET A 1 19.87 -15.53 -47.81
C MET A 1 21.13 -14.80 -47.36
N SER A 2 22.30 -15.36 -47.74
CA SER A 2 23.68 -14.81 -47.74
C SER A 2 24.11 -13.85 -46.61
N GLY A 3 25.10 -14.13 -45.75
CA GLY A 3 26.38 -14.82 -45.99
C GLY A 3 27.46 -13.81 -46.38
N GLY A 4 28.53 -13.68 -45.57
CA GLY A 4 29.72 -12.92 -45.95
C GLY A 4 30.59 -12.44 -44.78
N ALA A 5 31.62 -13.21 -44.47
CA ALA A 5 32.64 -12.95 -43.46
C ALA A 5 33.90 -12.29 -44.08
N ILE A 6 34.61 -11.50 -43.27
CA ILE A 6 36.08 -11.31 -43.18
C ILE A 6 36.85 -10.86 -44.46
N ALA A 7 37.54 -9.71 -44.39
CA ALA A 7 39.00 -9.60 -44.60
C ALA A 7 39.57 -8.16 -44.54
N ALA A 8 40.73 -8.08 -43.88
CA ALA A 8 41.94 -7.31 -44.24
C ALA A 8 42.00 -5.78 -44.07
N ALA A 9 42.68 -5.43 -42.96
CA ALA A 9 43.74 -4.43 -42.81
C ALA A 9 44.32 -3.76 -44.08
N GLY A 10 44.56 -2.44 -43.95
CA GLY A 10 45.67 -1.78 -44.64
C GLY A 10 45.41 -0.33 -45.01
N ARG A 11 46.04 0.59 -44.26
CA ARG A 11 46.48 1.97 -44.57
C ARG A 11 45.95 2.98 -43.56
N PHE A 12 46.84 3.51 -42.73
CA PHE A 12 47.23 4.90 -42.83
C PHE A 12 48.54 5.09 -42.05
N LYS A 13 49.58 5.45 -42.80
CA LYS A 13 50.93 5.79 -42.32
C LYS A 13 51.03 7.31 -42.23
N GLU A 14 51.81 7.75 -41.25
CA GLU A 14 52.66 8.94 -41.25
C GLU A 14 52.00 10.33 -41.15
N THR A 15 52.14 10.92 -39.96
CA THR A 15 52.79 12.22 -39.63
C THR A 15 52.61 12.36 -38.10
N ASN A 16 53.58 12.69 -37.25
CA ASN A 16 54.72 13.58 -37.38
C ASN A 16 55.76 13.27 -36.28
N LYS A 17 57.05 13.43 -36.61
CA LYS A 17 58.21 13.31 -35.69
C LYS A 17 58.48 14.64 -34.97
N SER A 18 59.05 14.53 -33.75
CA SER A 18 60.08 15.38 -33.08
C SER A 18 59.69 15.56 -31.59
N HIS A 19 60.47 15.16 -30.59
CA HIS A 19 61.87 15.49 -30.36
C HIS A 19 62.67 14.33 -29.71
N LEU A 20 63.91 14.19 -30.17
CA LEU A 20 64.97 13.38 -29.57
C LEU A 20 65.56 14.05 -28.32
N GLY A 21 65.95 13.22 -27.35
CA GLY A 21 67.04 13.46 -26.40
C GLY A 21 67.96 12.25 -26.41
N THR A 22 69.21 12.49 -26.79
CA THR A 22 70.32 11.57 -27.10
C THR A 22 70.97 10.91 -25.89
N CYS A 23 71.44 9.66 -26.02
CA CYS A 23 72.64 9.15 -25.34
C CYS A 23 73.39 8.17 -26.27
N ASP A 24 74.69 8.38 -26.33
CA ASP A 24 75.73 7.77 -27.17
C ASP A 24 75.96 6.26 -26.85
N PRO A 25 76.41 5.42 -27.81
CA PRO A 25 76.69 4.01 -27.60
C PRO A 25 78.19 3.77 -27.45
N ASP A 26 78.69 3.62 -26.22
CA ASP A 26 79.92 2.87 -25.98
C ASP A 26 80.03 2.50 -24.50
N THR A 27 79.69 1.26 -24.17
CA THR A 27 80.18 0.56 -22.97
C THR A 27 79.82 -0.92 -23.11
N THR A 28 80.79 -1.71 -23.55
CA THR A 28 80.79 -3.16 -23.49
C THR A 28 80.75 -3.64 -22.04
N HIS A 29 79.71 -4.38 -21.65
CA HIS A 29 79.71 -5.21 -20.45
C HIS A 29 79.32 -6.67 -20.81
N PRO A 30 79.97 -7.67 -20.19
CA PRO A 30 79.90 -9.06 -20.61
C PRO A 30 78.55 -9.71 -20.25
N ILE A 31 78.08 -10.55 -21.16
CA ILE A 31 76.86 -11.38 -21.03
C ILE A 31 77.12 -12.47 -19.99
N ALA A 32 76.57 -12.29 -18.78
CA ALA A 32 76.42 -13.38 -17.80
C ALA A 32 75.10 -14.12 -18.07
N LYS A 33 75.18 -15.44 -18.28
CA LYS A 33 74.02 -16.32 -18.43
C LYS A 33 73.20 -16.34 -17.13
N PRO A 34 71.87 -16.10 -17.14
CA PRO A 34 71.06 -16.25 -15.93
C PRO A 34 70.84 -17.73 -15.65
N THR A 35 71.28 -18.19 -14.47
CA THR A 35 71.00 -19.51 -13.92
C THR A 35 69.55 -19.58 -13.45
N TRP A 36 68.88 -20.73 -13.70
CA TRP A 36 67.48 -21.00 -13.31
C TRP A 36 67.17 -20.79 -11.81
N GLN A 37 68.20 -20.79 -10.95
CA GLN A 37 68.09 -20.47 -9.52
C GLN A 37 67.59 -19.03 -9.27
N ALA A 38 68.01 -18.04 -10.07
CA ALA A 38 67.59 -16.65 -9.89
C ALA A 38 66.11 -16.42 -10.23
N TYR A 39 65.53 -17.25 -11.11
CA TYR A 39 64.10 -17.22 -11.41
C TYR A 39 63.29 -17.77 -10.22
N ILE A 40 63.77 -18.84 -9.58
CA ILE A 40 63.14 -19.45 -8.41
C ILE A 40 63.22 -18.53 -7.18
N ASP A 41 64.37 -17.89 -6.94
CA ASP A 41 64.53 -16.94 -5.82
C ASP A 41 63.73 -15.65 -6.05
N SER A 42 63.58 -15.17 -7.30
CA SER A 42 62.73 -14.01 -7.62
C SER A 42 61.22 -14.30 -7.50
N THR A 43 60.80 -15.57 -7.62
CA THR A 43 59.41 -15.97 -7.39
C THR A 43 59.09 -16.27 -5.92
N SER A 44 60.10 -16.38 -5.06
CA SER A 44 59.95 -16.64 -3.62
C SER A 44 59.66 -15.38 -2.79
N ASP A 45 60.08 -14.18 -3.25
CA ASP A 45 60.10 -12.97 -2.42
C ASP A 45 59.02 -11.90 -2.71
N SER A 46 57.95 -12.21 -3.45
CA SER A 46 56.85 -11.22 -3.61
C SER A 46 55.42 -11.75 -3.66
N VAL A 47 55.15 -13.01 -3.31
CA VAL A 47 53.78 -13.42 -2.98
C VAL A 47 53.54 -13.10 -1.51
N ARG A 48 53.25 -11.82 -1.19
CA ARG A 48 52.63 -11.49 0.09
C ARG A 48 51.35 -12.31 0.19
N THR A 49 51.38 -13.37 0.99
CA THR A 49 50.19 -14.09 1.42
C THR A 49 49.19 -13.05 1.96
N PRO A 50 47.91 -13.10 1.53
CA PRO A 50 46.92 -12.16 2.04
C PRO A 50 46.90 -12.30 3.57
N SER A 51 46.93 -11.17 4.31
CA SER A 51 46.78 -11.27 5.75
C SER A 51 45.40 -11.88 6.00
N PHE A 52 45.37 -13.10 6.56
CA PHE A 52 44.14 -13.82 6.90
C PHE A 52 43.14 -12.90 7.64
N ARG A 53 43.67 -12.01 8.47
CA ARG A 53 42.94 -10.95 9.19
C ARG A 53 42.15 -10.01 8.27
N GLY A 54 42.71 -9.56 7.15
CA GLY A 54 42.02 -8.64 6.22
C GLY A 54 40.86 -9.30 5.48
N THR A 55 41.03 -10.55 5.03
CA THR A 55 39.96 -11.33 4.40
C THR A 55 38.83 -11.62 5.39
N CYS A 56 39.16 -12.04 6.62
CA CYS A 56 38.17 -12.26 7.67
C CYS A 56 37.39 -10.97 8.00
N PHE A 57 38.06 -9.83 8.12
CA PHE A 57 37.42 -8.55 8.37
C PHE A 57 36.41 -8.16 7.26
N ALA A 58 36.79 -8.31 5.99
CA ALA A 58 35.90 -8.01 4.87
C ALA A 58 34.69 -8.96 4.82
N VAL A 59 34.90 -10.25 5.06
CA VAL A 59 33.81 -11.24 5.13
C VAL A 59 32.84 -10.91 6.26
N SER A 60 33.36 -10.66 7.48
CA SER A 60 32.55 -10.25 8.63
C SER A 60 31.82 -8.95 8.38
N GLY A 61 32.46 -7.96 7.76
CA GLY A 61 31.83 -6.68 7.39
C GLY A 61 30.63 -6.86 6.47
N ILE A 62 30.76 -7.65 5.40
CA ILE A 62 29.65 -7.95 4.47
C ILE A 62 28.50 -8.67 5.20
N VAL A 63 28.83 -9.68 6.03
CA VAL A 63 27.81 -10.41 6.80
C VAL A 63 27.05 -9.48 7.75
N VAL A 64 27.76 -8.65 8.52
CA VAL A 64 27.17 -7.66 9.43
C VAL A 64 26.31 -6.66 8.66
N ARG A 65 26.79 -6.14 7.53
CA ARG A 65 26.03 -5.24 6.66
C ARG A 65 24.70 -5.87 6.25
N VAL A 66 24.72 -7.11 5.74
CA VAL A 66 23.50 -7.80 5.29
C VAL A 66 22.52 -8.04 6.45
N LEU A 67 23.01 -8.44 7.62
CA LEU A 67 22.18 -8.63 8.82
C LEU A 67 21.54 -7.32 9.31
N LEU A 68 22.32 -6.22 9.34
CA LEU A 68 21.80 -4.89 9.67
C LEU A 68 20.75 -4.43 8.65
N THR A 69 20.99 -4.66 7.36
CA THR A 69 20.04 -4.31 6.29
C THR A 69 18.73 -5.09 6.41
N TRP A 70 18.82 -6.42 6.60
CA TRP A 70 17.65 -7.26 6.86
C TRP A 70 16.84 -6.74 8.06
N ARG A 71 17.53 -6.32 9.11
CA ARG A 71 16.90 -5.75 10.29
C ARG A 71 16.24 -4.40 10.01
N VAL A 72 16.92 -3.48 9.32
CA VAL A 72 16.38 -2.17 8.92
C VAL A 72 15.13 -2.32 8.07
N ILE A 73 15.11 -3.25 7.10
CA ILE A 73 13.93 -3.50 6.26
C ILE A 73 12.72 -3.93 7.10
N ARG A 74 12.92 -4.78 8.12
CA ARG A 74 11.85 -5.20 9.04
C ARG A 74 11.30 -4.08 9.91
N THR A 75 12.05 -3.00 10.12
CA THR A 75 11.63 -1.81 10.88
C THR A 75 11.71 -0.54 10.04
N VAL A 76 11.48 -0.65 8.73
CA VAL A 76 11.71 0.45 7.77
C VAL A 76 10.92 1.73 8.10
N HIS A 77 9.75 1.61 8.72
CA HIS A 77 8.96 2.76 9.16
C HIS A 77 9.66 3.62 10.23
N CYS A 78 10.59 3.04 11.00
CA CYS A 78 11.45 3.75 11.96
C CYS A 78 12.77 4.24 11.35
N SER A 79 13.02 3.96 10.07
CA SER A 79 14.26 4.33 9.40
C SER A 79 14.26 5.81 9.01
N SER A 80 15.42 6.45 9.06
CA SER A 80 15.64 7.78 8.49
C SER A 80 15.76 7.70 6.96
N THR A 81 15.36 8.77 6.30
CA THR A 81 15.28 8.85 4.83
C THR A 81 16.63 9.02 4.13
N SER A 82 17.73 9.25 4.86
CA SER A 82 18.91 9.87 4.25
C SER A 82 20.22 9.70 5.03
N TYR A 83 20.45 8.52 5.63
CA TYR A 83 21.78 8.23 6.21
C TYR A 83 22.81 7.88 5.14
N GLU A 84 22.37 7.33 4.03
CA GLU A 84 23.16 6.90 2.88
C GLU A 84 23.93 8.08 2.26
N THR A 85 23.41 9.30 2.38
CA THR A 85 24.08 10.53 1.91
C THR A 85 25.34 10.89 2.70
N LEU A 86 25.59 10.25 3.86
CA LEU A 86 26.85 10.41 4.63
C LEU A 86 27.98 9.53 4.11
N LEU A 87 27.74 8.60 3.20
CA LEU A 87 28.77 7.69 2.68
C LEU A 87 30.02 8.42 2.17
N PRO A 88 29.93 9.55 1.42
CA PRO A 88 31.11 10.29 0.98
C PRO A 88 31.93 10.89 2.13
N LEU A 89 31.26 11.33 3.20
CA LEU A 89 31.92 11.87 4.39
C LEU A 89 32.66 10.77 5.15
N PHE A 90 31.99 9.65 5.45
CA PHE A 90 32.59 8.54 6.20
C PHE A 90 33.73 7.87 5.43
N THR A 91 33.58 7.69 4.11
CA THR A 91 34.68 7.20 3.27
C THR A 91 35.88 8.13 3.30
N THR A 92 35.68 9.46 3.29
CA THR A 92 36.78 10.43 3.37
C THR A 92 37.52 10.34 4.70
N ILE A 93 36.78 10.31 5.82
CA ILE A 93 37.35 10.22 7.17
C ILE A 93 38.13 8.91 7.34
N TYR A 94 37.57 7.80 6.89
CA TYR A 94 38.21 6.48 7.01
C TYR A 94 39.40 6.33 6.06
N ALA A 95 39.30 6.83 4.83
CA ALA A 95 40.43 6.85 3.90
C ALA A 95 41.61 7.65 4.48
N ALA A 96 41.35 8.80 5.09
CA ALA A 96 42.39 9.63 5.70
C ALA A 96 43.08 8.96 6.92
N SER A 97 42.38 8.09 7.66
CA SER A 97 42.94 7.40 8.83
C SER A 97 43.67 6.10 8.50
N LEU A 98 43.18 5.36 7.50
CA LEU A 98 43.78 4.10 7.04
C LEU A 98 45.03 4.34 6.19
N LEU A 99 44.96 5.34 5.32
CA LEU A 99 46.06 5.77 4.47
C LEU A 99 46.84 6.82 5.25
N LYS A 100 47.59 6.37 6.27
CA LYS A 100 48.58 7.23 6.92
C LYS A 100 49.37 7.95 5.81
N PRO A 101 49.61 9.28 5.92
CA PRO A 101 50.58 9.91 5.06
C PRO A 101 51.89 9.18 5.33
N MET A 102 52.30 8.30 4.40
CA MET A 102 53.63 7.73 4.47
C MET A 102 54.57 8.92 4.59
N GLN A 103 55.42 8.88 5.60
CA GLN A 103 56.45 9.86 5.83
C GLN A 103 57.03 10.27 4.48
N SER A 104 57.06 11.59 4.28
CA SER A 104 57.89 12.29 3.30
C SER A 104 59.29 11.65 3.27
N GLY A 105 59.44 10.60 2.48
CA GLY A 105 60.71 10.08 2.03
C GLY A 105 61.20 11.04 0.98
N LYS A 106 62.05 11.98 1.43
CA LYS A 106 62.99 12.80 0.65
C LYS A 106 62.77 12.79 -0.88
N ALA A 107 62.07 13.81 -1.39
CA ALA A 107 62.34 14.53 -2.65
C ALA A 107 61.13 15.29 -3.19
N VAL A 108 60.43 16.09 -2.36
CA VAL A 108 59.62 17.22 -2.87
C VAL A 108 59.79 18.39 -1.91
N SER A 109 61.01 18.91 -1.87
CA SER A 109 61.26 20.26 -1.39
C SER A 109 61.19 21.19 -2.60
N ASP A 110 60.50 22.31 -2.43
CA ASP A 110 60.55 23.51 -3.26
C ASP A 110 59.94 23.47 -4.67
N ARG A 111 58.63 23.72 -4.73
CA ARG A 111 58.09 25.05 -5.13
C ARG A 111 56.58 24.92 -5.37
N SER A 112 55.83 25.75 -4.64
CA SER A 112 54.36 25.89 -4.62
C SER A 112 53.57 24.90 -3.73
N GLY A 113 52.94 25.41 -2.67
CA GLY A 113 51.67 24.85 -2.20
C GLY A 113 51.45 24.50 -0.72
N GLY A 114 52.32 24.85 0.23
CA GLY A 114 52.16 24.42 1.64
C GLY A 114 50.82 24.78 2.31
N TRP A 115 50.26 25.96 2.04
CA TRP A 115 48.92 26.34 2.54
C TRP A 115 47.79 25.87 1.61
N ARG A 116 48.01 25.85 0.29
CA ARG A 116 47.02 25.41 -0.70
C ARG A 116 46.72 23.91 -0.61
N ALA A 117 47.71 23.09 -0.27
CA ALA A 117 47.54 21.66 -0.04
C ALA A 117 46.77 21.37 1.26
N LYS A 118 47.08 22.09 2.35
CA LYS A 118 46.31 22.03 3.61
C LYS A 118 44.86 22.52 3.42
N LEU A 119 44.66 23.56 2.62
CA LEU A 119 43.34 24.07 2.27
C LEU A 119 42.55 23.05 1.42
N ALA A 120 43.17 22.43 0.42
CA ALA A 120 42.55 21.38 -0.40
C ALA A 120 42.16 20.15 0.43
N TYR A 121 42.97 19.78 1.43
CA TYR A 121 42.69 18.69 2.37
C TYR A 121 41.46 18.98 3.26
N ALA A 122 41.30 20.23 3.72
CA ALA A 122 40.14 20.64 4.52
C ALA A 122 38.87 20.85 3.69
N GLN A 123 38.98 21.25 2.42
CA GLN A 123 37.84 21.57 1.56
C GLN A 123 36.98 20.36 1.21
N TYR A 124 37.59 19.20 0.92
CA TYR A 124 36.84 18.00 0.52
C TYR A 124 35.82 17.51 1.56
N PRO A 125 36.17 17.30 2.85
CA PRO A 125 35.20 16.90 3.88
C PRO A 125 34.14 17.98 4.15
N ILE A 126 34.46 19.26 4.00
CA ILE A 126 33.49 20.37 4.13
C ILE A 126 32.42 20.26 3.04
N PHE A 127 32.82 20.09 1.77
CA PHE A 127 31.86 19.92 0.68
C PHE A 127 31.09 18.60 0.76
N ALA A 128 31.69 17.52 1.29
CA ALA A 128 30.98 16.28 1.57
C ALA A 128 29.91 16.44 2.67
N LEU A 129 30.16 17.26 3.69
CA LEU A 129 29.17 17.64 4.70
C LEU A 129 28.03 18.48 4.10
N ILE A 130 28.36 19.47 3.27
CA ILE A 130 27.37 20.30 2.55
C ILE A 130 26.51 19.41 1.66
N TRP A 131 27.11 18.49 0.90
CA TRP A 131 26.42 17.49 0.09
C TRP A 131 25.44 16.66 0.92
N ALA A 132 25.91 16.09 2.04
CA ALA A 132 25.07 15.27 2.90
C ALA A 132 23.88 16.06 3.43
N HIS A 133 24.09 17.30 3.87
CA HIS A 133 23.03 18.19 4.35
C HIS A 133 22.03 18.56 3.24
N ALA A 134 22.52 19.05 2.09
CA ALA A 134 21.68 19.44 0.96
C ALA A 134 20.83 18.27 0.44
N SER A 135 21.43 17.09 0.32
CA SER A 135 20.73 15.88 -0.14
C SER A 135 19.68 15.42 0.86
N ARG A 136 19.97 15.49 2.17
CA ARG A 136 19.01 15.21 3.24
C ARG A 136 17.81 16.13 3.19
N VAL A 137 18.04 17.43 3.03
CA VAL A 137 16.97 18.42 2.89
C VAL A 137 16.14 18.12 1.64
N THR A 138 16.79 17.86 0.50
CA THR A 138 16.12 17.51 -0.76
C THR A 138 15.20 16.30 -0.58
N ILE A 139 15.74 15.18 -0.07
CA ILE A 139 14.98 13.94 0.11
C ILE A 139 13.80 14.16 1.07
N ARG A 140 14.02 14.86 2.19
CA ARG A 140 12.96 15.16 3.17
C ARG A 140 11.83 15.99 2.57
N LEU A 141 12.15 16.99 1.76
CA LEU A 141 11.14 17.83 1.10
C LEU A 141 10.33 17.06 0.04
N THR A 142 10.90 16.02 -0.56
CA THR A 142 10.21 15.17 -1.56
C THR A 142 9.55 13.92 -0.99
N SER A 143 9.83 13.56 0.27
CA SER A 143 9.30 12.36 0.91
C SER A 143 8.07 12.67 1.76
N SER A 144 6.97 11.99 1.50
CA SER A 144 5.78 11.99 2.34
C SER A 144 5.71 10.70 3.16
N SER A 145 5.31 10.79 4.43
CA SER A 145 5.14 9.62 5.31
C SER A 145 3.82 8.90 5.02
N ALA A 146 3.83 7.57 5.10
CA ALA A 146 2.63 6.75 5.16
C ALA A 146 1.97 6.77 6.55
N GLY A 147 2.52 7.49 7.53
CA GLY A 147 1.96 7.60 8.88
C GLY A 147 2.13 6.35 9.73
N ALA A 148 3.04 5.43 9.36
CA ALA A 148 3.38 4.26 10.15
C ALA A 148 4.02 4.65 11.50
N ILE A 149 3.63 3.97 12.57
CA ILE A 149 4.03 4.28 13.94
C ILE A 149 5.36 3.60 14.27
N CYS A 150 6.31 4.38 14.77
CA CYS A 150 7.53 3.84 15.35
C CYS A 150 7.38 3.76 16.88
N PRO A 151 7.24 2.56 17.48
CA PRO A 151 7.03 2.44 18.92
C PRO A 151 8.27 2.84 19.72
N ALA A 152 8.06 3.52 20.84
CA ALA A 152 9.11 3.88 21.80
C ALA A 152 9.42 2.73 22.77
N GLY A 153 10.65 2.70 23.31
CA GLY A 153 11.06 1.77 24.37
C GLY A 153 12.52 1.30 24.24
N SER A 154 13.29 1.34 25.34
CA SER A 154 14.73 1.01 25.36
C SER A 154 15.05 -0.48 25.17
N LEU A 155 14.12 -1.37 25.50
CA LEU A 155 14.26 -2.83 25.32
C LEU A 155 13.88 -3.29 23.89
N ARG A 156 13.44 -2.36 23.04
CA ARG A 156 12.99 -2.63 21.66
C ARG A 156 14.05 -2.26 20.65
N TRP A 157 13.97 -2.84 19.47
CA TRP A 157 14.95 -2.56 18.42
C TRP A 157 14.56 -1.40 17.52
N GLU A 158 13.26 -1.15 17.37
CA GLU A 158 12.65 -0.15 16.50
C GLU A 158 13.32 1.23 16.65
N PRO A 159 13.54 1.77 17.87
CA PRO A 159 14.21 3.07 18.06
C PRO A 159 15.69 3.09 17.63
N TYR A 160 16.35 1.93 17.56
CA TYR A 160 17.75 1.80 17.14
C TYR A 160 17.91 1.62 15.63
N THR A 161 16.82 1.59 14.87
CA THR A 161 16.86 1.48 13.39
C THR A 161 17.71 2.58 12.73
N PRO A 162 17.59 3.87 13.11
CA PRO A 162 18.47 4.94 12.63
C PRO A 162 19.96 4.68 12.91
N LEU A 163 20.27 4.15 14.10
CA LEU A 163 21.64 3.80 14.47
C LEU A 163 22.17 2.65 13.60
N ALA A 164 21.36 1.61 13.39
CA ALA A 164 21.71 0.50 12.51
C ALA A 164 21.97 0.96 11.07
N GLN A 165 21.20 1.93 10.55
CA GLN A 165 21.49 2.55 9.25
C GLN A 165 22.83 3.28 9.26
N CYS A 166 23.09 4.10 10.28
CA CYS A 166 24.38 4.81 10.41
C CYS A 166 25.57 3.84 10.44
N VAL A 167 25.46 2.76 11.23
CA VAL A 167 26.48 1.69 11.29
C VAL A 167 26.63 0.99 9.93
N THR A 168 25.53 0.74 9.22
CA THR A 168 25.57 0.16 7.87
C THR A 168 26.38 1.04 6.91
N VAL A 169 26.14 2.36 6.91
CA VAL A 169 26.88 3.31 6.06
C VAL A 169 28.35 3.41 6.47
N LEU A 170 28.66 3.29 7.76
CA LEU A 170 30.05 3.21 8.25
C LEU A 170 30.75 1.94 7.75
N VAL A 171 30.09 0.77 7.83
CA VAL A 171 30.63 -0.49 7.32
C VAL A 171 30.83 -0.42 5.81
N ASP A 172 29.87 0.15 5.07
CA ASP A 172 29.99 0.38 3.63
C ASP A 172 31.22 1.27 3.30
N ALA A 173 31.45 2.33 4.06
CA ALA A 173 32.63 3.19 3.90
C ALA A 173 33.95 2.44 4.12
N MET A 174 33.99 1.55 5.12
CA MET A 174 35.16 0.69 5.38
C MET A 174 35.39 -0.29 4.24
N LEU A 175 34.35 -1.01 3.80
CA LEU A 175 34.44 -2.00 2.72
C LEU A 175 34.88 -1.36 1.41
N VAL A 176 34.29 -0.22 1.02
CA VAL A 176 34.66 0.50 -0.21
C VAL A 176 36.13 0.92 -0.19
N THR A 177 36.62 1.42 0.96
CA THR A 177 38.01 1.85 1.10
C THR A 177 39.00 0.68 1.06
N GLN A 178 38.66 -0.45 1.71
CA GLN A 178 39.46 -1.68 1.71
C GLN A 178 39.55 -2.31 0.31
N VAL A 179 38.44 -2.32 -0.44
CA VAL A 179 38.43 -2.78 -1.84
C VAL A 179 39.27 -1.85 -2.71
N ALA A 180 39.17 -0.53 -2.52
CA ALA A 180 39.98 0.44 -3.23
C ALA A 180 41.48 0.23 -2.99
N GLU A 181 41.90 -0.06 -1.75
CA GLU A 181 43.28 -0.39 -1.41
C GLU A 181 43.74 -1.70 -2.06
N SER A 182 42.91 -2.75 -1.97
CA SER A 182 43.20 -4.06 -2.56
C SER A 182 43.35 -4.01 -4.09
N ARG A 183 42.61 -3.12 -4.76
CA ARG A 183 42.71 -2.88 -6.21
C ARG A 183 44.01 -2.19 -6.64
N ARG A 184 44.75 -1.54 -5.72
CA ARG A 184 46.01 -0.83 -6.01
C ARG A 184 47.23 -1.75 -6.12
N HIS A 185 47.24 -2.88 -5.42
CA HIS A 185 48.34 -3.86 -5.46
C HIS A 185 48.00 -4.98 -6.46
N ILE A 186 48.60 -4.94 -7.66
CA ILE A 186 48.13 -5.71 -8.83
C ILE A 186 48.84 -7.07 -8.96
N SER A 187 48.04 -8.14 -8.79
CA SER A 187 47.97 -9.34 -9.66
C SER A 187 46.72 -10.19 -9.32
N ASN A 188 46.34 -10.25 -8.03
CA ASN A 188 45.28 -11.14 -7.53
C ASN A 188 44.02 -10.43 -6.97
N ALA A 189 43.79 -9.15 -7.28
CA ALA A 189 42.71 -8.38 -6.64
C ALA A 189 41.30 -8.94 -6.95
N TRP A 190 41.01 -9.26 -8.22
CA TRP A 190 39.74 -9.88 -8.61
C TRP A 190 39.53 -11.26 -7.96
N TYR A 191 40.59 -12.07 -7.92
CA TYR A 191 40.58 -13.35 -7.24
C TYR A 191 40.24 -13.21 -5.75
N ARG A 192 40.83 -12.23 -5.06
CA ARG A 192 40.52 -11.94 -3.65
C ARG A 192 39.10 -11.47 -3.44
N THR A 193 38.62 -10.53 -4.27
CA THR A 193 37.23 -10.04 -4.19
C THR A 193 36.24 -11.19 -4.40
N ALA A 194 36.50 -12.06 -5.38
CA ALA A 194 35.67 -13.25 -5.61
C ALA A 194 35.65 -14.19 -4.40
N HIS A 195 36.81 -14.45 -3.77
CA HIS A 195 36.88 -15.27 -2.56
C HIS A 195 36.10 -14.68 -1.39
N ILE A 196 36.24 -13.36 -1.16
CA ILE A 196 35.50 -12.66 -0.11
C ILE A 196 33.99 -12.77 -0.35
N LEU A 197 33.53 -12.47 -1.57
CA LEU A 197 32.11 -12.55 -1.92
C LEU A 197 31.56 -13.97 -1.78
N LEU A 198 32.31 -14.99 -2.24
CA LEU A 198 31.89 -16.39 -2.15
C LEU A 198 31.88 -16.90 -0.70
N ALA A 199 32.90 -16.53 0.10
CA ALA A 199 32.94 -16.86 1.52
C ALA A 199 31.80 -16.19 2.29
N SER A 200 31.53 -14.91 2.03
CA SER A 200 30.38 -14.19 2.59
C SER A 200 29.06 -14.83 2.19
N ALA A 201 28.90 -15.24 0.92
CA ALA A 201 27.73 -15.95 0.46
C ALA A 201 27.54 -17.28 1.22
N GLY A 202 28.61 -18.08 1.37
CA GLY A 202 28.57 -19.32 2.14
C GLY A 202 28.13 -19.12 3.61
N VAL A 203 28.67 -18.11 4.29
CA VAL A 203 28.27 -17.77 5.66
C VAL A 203 26.81 -17.31 5.72
N LEU A 204 26.38 -16.45 4.80
CA LEU A 204 24.99 -15.97 4.75
C LEU A 204 24.01 -17.10 4.44
N THR A 205 24.35 -18.03 3.54
CA THR A 205 23.54 -19.22 3.26
C THR A 205 23.41 -20.09 4.50
N PHE A 206 24.51 -20.33 5.22
CA PHE A 206 24.49 -21.07 6.49
C PHE A 206 23.59 -20.39 7.53
N LEU A 207 23.70 -19.07 7.70
CA LEU A 207 22.82 -18.31 8.60
C LEU A 207 21.35 -18.35 8.14
N ALA A 208 21.09 -18.31 6.84
CA ALA A 208 19.75 -18.37 6.27
C ALA A 208 19.09 -19.73 6.46
N MET A 209 19.85 -20.84 6.57
CA MET A 209 19.28 -22.16 6.84
C MET A 209 18.47 -22.20 8.14
N PHE A 210 18.87 -21.44 9.16
CA PHE A 210 18.09 -21.34 10.41
C PHE A 210 16.74 -20.62 10.22
N SER A 211 16.60 -19.81 9.18
CA SER A 211 15.31 -19.21 8.82
C SER A 211 14.31 -20.27 8.34
N PHE A 212 14.80 -21.36 7.75
CA PHE A 212 13.95 -22.43 7.19
C PHE A 212 13.28 -23.32 8.25
N TYR A 213 13.63 -23.20 9.53
CA TYR A 213 12.86 -23.83 10.61
C TYR A 213 11.39 -23.38 10.62
N HIS A 214 11.09 -22.18 10.08
CA HIS A 214 9.72 -21.71 9.96
C HIS A 214 9.16 -22.04 8.55
N PRO A 215 8.10 -22.87 8.42
CA PRO A 215 7.55 -23.29 7.12
C PRO A 215 7.18 -22.14 6.19
N ARG A 216 6.72 -21.02 6.77
CA ARG A 216 6.48 -19.77 6.04
C ARG A 216 7.71 -19.30 5.27
N ASN A 217 8.88 -19.27 5.90
CA ASN A 217 10.10 -18.78 5.27
C ASN A 217 10.55 -19.69 4.12
N ILE A 218 10.33 -21.00 4.23
CA ILE A 218 10.53 -21.95 3.14
C ILE A 218 9.64 -21.59 1.93
N ARG A 219 8.34 -21.36 2.17
CA ARG A 219 7.42 -20.97 1.09
C ARG A 219 7.87 -19.67 0.42
N TRP A 220 8.25 -18.64 1.18
CA TRP A 220 8.75 -17.39 0.60
C TRP A 220 10.06 -17.56 -0.18
N ALA A 221 10.93 -18.49 0.24
CA ALA A 221 12.21 -18.73 -0.43
C ALA A 221 12.07 -19.58 -1.71
N LEU A 222 11.07 -20.45 -1.80
CA LEU A 222 10.94 -21.44 -2.88
C LEU A 222 9.74 -21.22 -3.81
N MET A 223 8.68 -20.57 -3.33
CA MET A 223 7.47 -20.28 -4.10
C MET A 223 7.49 -18.80 -4.53
N LEU A 224 8.32 -18.50 -5.53
CA LEU A 224 8.39 -17.17 -6.12
C LEU A 224 7.33 -17.03 -7.21
N ASP A 225 6.53 -15.96 -7.14
CA ASP A 225 5.66 -15.56 -8.25
C ASP A 225 6.45 -14.82 -9.33
N TYR A 226 5.81 -14.57 -10.48
CA TYR A 226 6.48 -13.94 -11.61
C TYR A 226 7.03 -12.54 -11.29
N VAL A 227 6.38 -11.79 -10.39
CA VAL A 227 6.82 -10.45 -9.97
C VAL A 227 8.11 -10.60 -9.18
N ALA A 228 8.14 -11.51 -8.21
CA ALA A 228 9.33 -11.79 -7.41
C ALA A 228 10.49 -12.29 -8.29
N VAL A 229 10.23 -13.15 -9.28
CA VAL A 229 11.26 -13.61 -10.22
C VAL A 229 11.78 -12.48 -11.09
N ARG A 230 10.87 -11.67 -11.67
CA ARG A 230 11.24 -10.50 -12.48
C ARG A 230 12.10 -9.53 -11.67
N ASP A 231 11.64 -9.14 -10.48
CA ASP A 231 12.32 -8.16 -9.64
C ASP A 231 13.67 -8.72 -9.17
N LEU A 232 13.76 -10.00 -8.78
CA LEU A 232 15.02 -10.64 -8.44
C LEU A 232 16.03 -10.61 -9.60
N LEU A 233 15.58 -10.89 -10.83
CA LEU A 233 16.45 -10.87 -12.01
C LEU A 233 16.87 -9.44 -12.38
N VAL A 234 15.93 -8.49 -12.42
CA VAL A 234 16.18 -7.10 -12.81
C VAL A 234 17.03 -6.39 -11.76
N ASP A 235 16.62 -6.45 -10.49
CA ASP A 235 17.35 -5.80 -9.39
C ASP A 235 18.69 -6.49 -9.16
N GLY A 236 18.73 -7.82 -9.24
CA GLY A 236 19.97 -8.60 -9.13
C GLY A 236 20.97 -8.27 -10.22
N SER A 237 20.52 -8.19 -11.48
CA SER A 237 21.37 -7.81 -12.62
C SER A 237 21.86 -6.37 -12.50
N THR A 238 20.97 -5.45 -12.14
CA THR A 238 21.30 -4.03 -11.94
C THR A 238 22.32 -3.85 -10.80
N ALA A 239 22.11 -4.54 -9.67
CA ALA A 239 23.04 -4.53 -8.55
C ALA A 239 24.40 -5.13 -8.93
N CYS A 240 24.42 -6.24 -9.67
CA CYS A 240 25.65 -6.88 -10.15
C CYS A 240 26.46 -5.96 -11.08
N VAL A 241 25.81 -5.38 -12.09
CA VAL A 241 26.45 -4.44 -13.03
C VAL A 241 26.98 -3.22 -12.28
N THR A 242 26.20 -2.67 -11.35
CA THR A 242 26.61 -1.51 -10.54
C THR A 242 27.82 -1.84 -9.66
N LEU A 243 27.82 -3.01 -9.02
CA LEU A 243 28.90 -3.46 -8.16
C LEU A 243 30.19 -3.74 -8.94
N LEU A 244 30.11 -4.44 -10.07
CA LEU A 244 31.26 -4.70 -10.95
C LEU A 244 31.84 -3.40 -11.52
N THR A 245 30.97 -2.50 -11.98
CA THR A 245 31.38 -1.17 -12.47
C THR A 245 32.04 -0.36 -11.35
N GLY A 246 31.46 -0.36 -10.15
CA GLY A 246 32.04 0.31 -8.97
C GLY A 246 33.43 -0.23 -8.62
N ILE A 247 33.59 -1.55 -8.53
CA ILE A 247 34.89 -2.19 -8.23
C ILE A 247 35.92 -1.86 -9.32
N TYR A 248 35.51 -1.84 -10.60
CA TYR A 248 36.38 -1.44 -11.70
C TYR A 248 36.80 0.03 -11.58
N LEU A 249 35.86 0.93 -11.29
CA LEU A 249 36.14 2.36 -11.12
C LEU A 249 37.04 2.66 -9.91
N LEU A 250 36.99 1.84 -8.85
CA LEU A 250 37.88 1.97 -7.69
C LEU A 250 39.37 1.74 -8.02
N SER A 251 39.72 1.11 -9.15
CA SER A 251 41.13 1.10 -9.60
C SER A 251 41.60 2.43 -10.19
N CYS A 252 40.69 3.31 -10.60
CA CYS A 252 41.00 4.53 -11.34
C CYS A 252 40.55 5.81 -10.62
N MET A 253 39.75 5.70 -9.54
CA MET A 253 39.17 6.83 -8.83
C MET A 253 39.28 6.69 -7.31
N HIS A 254 39.28 7.84 -6.63
CA HIS A 254 39.24 7.88 -5.17
C HIS A 254 37.90 7.31 -4.64
N PRO A 255 37.89 6.49 -3.56
CA PRO A 255 36.68 5.86 -3.04
C PRO A 255 35.59 6.87 -2.63
N SER A 256 35.97 8.01 -2.06
CA SER A 256 35.01 9.06 -1.69
C SER A 256 34.35 9.73 -2.91
N THR A 257 35.03 9.74 -4.05
CA THR A 257 34.55 10.34 -5.30
C THR A 257 33.55 9.43 -5.98
N LEU A 258 33.81 8.11 -5.93
CA LEU A 258 32.82 7.11 -6.33
C LEU A 258 31.57 7.17 -5.42
N ALA A 259 31.76 7.19 -4.10
CA ALA A 259 30.65 7.28 -3.14
C ALA A 259 29.80 8.55 -3.35
N LEU A 260 30.43 9.68 -3.60
CA LEU A 260 29.74 10.93 -3.93
C LEU A 260 28.93 10.78 -5.22
N SER A 261 29.54 10.28 -6.29
CA SER A 261 28.88 10.13 -7.59
C SER A 261 27.66 9.22 -7.47
N MET A 262 27.77 8.10 -6.75
CA MET A 262 26.66 7.17 -6.52
C MET A 262 25.53 7.80 -5.71
N THR A 263 25.85 8.46 -4.59
CA THR A 263 24.83 9.11 -3.75
C THR A 263 24.17 10.30 -4.47
N ALA A 264 24.91 10.99 -5.35
CA ALA A 264 24.37 12.06 -6.19
C ALA A 264 23.39 11.57 -7.22
N VAL A 265 23.74 10.54 -7.98
CA VAL A 265 22.81 9.89 -8.91
C VAL A 265 21.58 9.38 -8.19
N ALA A 266 21.72 8.70 -7.05
CA ALA A 266 20.59 8.16 -6.28
C ALA A 266 19.65 9.24 -5.72
N THR A 267 20.22 10.34 -5.21
CA THR A 267 19.43 11.46 -4.69
C THR A 267 18.67 12.17 -5.82
N TYR A 268 19.31 12.34 -6.97
CA TYR A 268 18.69 12.95 -8.14
C TYR A 268 17.59 12.06 -8.73
N THR A 269 17.83 10.75 -8.89
CA THR A 269 16.81 9.83 -9.38
C THR A 269 15.62 9.74 -8.43
N HIS A 270 15.86 9.74 -7.11
CA HIS A 270 14.79 9.82 -6.12
C HIS A 270 13.96 11.09 -6.28
N HIS A 271 14.63 12.24 -6.41
CA HIS A 271 13.98 13.52 -6.63
C HIS A 271 13.15 13.53 -7.91
N LEU A 272 13.73 13.14 -9.05
CA LEU A 272 13.03 13.08 -10.33
C LEU A 272 11.81 12.13 -10.26
N ALA A 273 11.99 10.92 -9.70
CA ALA A 273 10.90 9.96 -9.56
C ALA A 273 9.78 10.50 -8.66
N ARG A 274 10.11 11.17 -7.55
CA ARG A 274 9.12 11.78 -6.66
C ARG A 274 8.41 12.93 -7.33
N THR A 275 9.12 13.84 -7.98
CA THR A 275 8.53 14.97 -8.68
C THR A 275 7.62 14.52 -9.83
N LEU A 276 8.03 13.51 -10.61
CA LEU A 276 7.16 12.92 -11.65
C LEU A 276 5.92 12.22 -11.06
N ALA A 277 6.03 11.64 -9.86
CA ALA A 277 4.93 10.97 -9.18
C ALA A 277 4.02 11.94 -8.38
N SER A 278 4.48 13.17 -8.12
CA SER A 278 3.86 14.09 -7.19
C SER A 278 3.42 15.38 -7.88
N ALA A 279 2.15 15.75 -7.74
CA ALA A 279 1.61 17.07 -8.10
C ALA A 279 1.43 18.08 -6.92
N PRO A 280 2.10 18.01 -5.75
CA PRO A 280 1.87 18.98 -4.69
C PRO A 280 2.65 20.28 -4.90
N SER A 281 2.17 21.33 -4.22
CA SER A 281 2.80 22.65 -4.06
C SER A 281 4.04 22.59 -3.16
N ILE A 282 5.08 21.86 -3.57
CA ILE A 282 6.37 21.96 -2.86
C ILE A 282 6.88 23.40 -3.04
N ASN A 283 7.42 24.03 -1.98
CA ASN A 283 8.00 25.37 -2.08
C ASN A 283 9.09 25.40 -3.16
N GLN A 284 8.71 25.90 -4.34
CA GLN A 284 9.50 25.80 -5.57
C GLN A 284 10.85 26.49 -5.41
N SER A 285 10.93 27.55 -4.61
CA SER A 285 12.17 28.27 -4.35
C SER A 285 13.18 27.41 -3.56
N LEU A 286 12.74 26.79 -2.46
CA LEU A 286 13.56 25.94 -1.62
C LEU A 286 13.99 24.66 -2.36
N MET A 287 13.09 24.11 -3.17
CA MET A 287 13.37 22.96 -4.02
C MET A 287 14.36 23.27 -5.14
N THR A 288 14.19 24.39 -5.83
CA THR A 288 15.11 24.82 -6.88
C THR A 288 16.51 25.03 -6.31
N VAL A 289 16.62 25.64 -5.14
CA VAL A 289 17.91 25.80 -4.43
C VAL A 289 18.50 24.44 -4.05
N ALA A 290 17.70 23.49 -3.56
CA ALA A 290 18.17 22.16 -3.20
C ALA A 290 18.64 21.36 -4.43
N VAL A 291 17.94 21.47 -5.56
CA VAL A 291 18.31 20.85 -6.84
C VAL A 291 19.58 21.48 -7.43
N ILE A 292 19.69 22.81 -7.43
CA ILE A 292 20.90 23.50 -7.88
C ILE A 292 22.10 23.06 -7.05
N ASN A 293 21.95 22.99 -5.73
CA ASN A 293 23.03 22.53 -4.85
C ASN A 293 23.37 21.05 -5.05
N THR A 294 22.40 20.19 -5.38
CA THR A 294 22.67 18.77 -5.66
C THR A 294 23.32 18.54 -7.03
N VAL A 295 23.24 19.49 -7.96
CA VAL A 295 23.98 19.45 -9.23
C VAL A 295 25.35 20.12 -9.12
N LEU A 296 25.43 21.29 -8.49
CA LEU A 296 26.65 22.10 -8.42
C LEU A 296 27.69 21.51 -7.46
N THR A 297 27.26 20.94 -6.33
CA THR A 297 28.18 20.42 -5.30
C THR A 297 28.99 19.21 -5.80
N PRO A 298 28.39 18.20 -6.49
CA PRO A 298 29.16 17.10 -7.08
C PRO A 298 30.13 17.56 -8.16
N VAL A 299 29.77 18.56 -8.97
CA VAL A 299 30.66 19.13 -10.00
C VAL A 299 31.88 19.80 -9.37
N ILE A 300 31.67 20.60 -8.31
CA ILE A 300 32.76 21.22 -7.55
C ILE A 300 33.64 20.14 -6.91
N LEU A 301 33.05 19.15 -6.26
CA LEU A 301 33.77 18.04 -5.61
C LEU A 301 34.60 17.21 -6.62
N LEU A 302 34.03 16.87 -7.78
CA LEU A 302 34.74 16.19 -8.87
C LEU A 302 35.91 17.02 -9.41
N SER A 303 35.79 18.35 -9.43
CA SER A 303 36.88 19.24 -9.85
C SER A 303 38.03 19.36 -8.82
N LEU A 304 37.74 19.08 -7.54
CA LEU A 304 38.70 19.09 -6.44
C LEU A 304 39.40 17.73 -6.26
N ASP A 305 38.82 16.64 -6.76
CA ASP A 305 39.32 15.26 -6.61
C ASP A 305 40.78 15.05 -7.05
N PRO A 306 41.24 15.52 -8.23
CA PRO A 306 42.63 15.32 -8.64
C PRO A 306 43.61 15.99 -7.67
N ARG A 307 43.22 17.12 -7.07
CA ARG A 307 44.05 17.85 -6.09
C ARG A 307 44.09 17.11 -4.75
N ALA A 308 42.94 16.63 -4.28
CA ALA A 308 42.85 15.83 -3.06
C ALA A 308 43.65 14.52 -3.17
N ALA A 309 43.57 13.83 -4.32
CA ALA A 309 44.31 12.61 -4.60
C ALA A 309 45.84 12.83 -4.58
N THR A 310 46.32 13.92 -5.22
CA THR A 310 47.75 14.26 -5.22
C THR A 310 48.31 14.58 -3.83
N VAL A 311 47.52 15.21 -2.95
CA VAL A 311 47.96 15.62 -1.61
C VAL A 311 47.99 14.44 -0.63
N THR A 312 47.13 13.44 -0.83
CA THR A 312 46.97 12.28 0.07
C THR A 312 47.85 11.08 -0.31
N GLY A 313 48.63 11.18 -1.41
CA GLY A 313 49.45 10.06 -1.90
C GLY A 313 48.62 8.91 -2.47
N LEU A 314 47.36 9.18 -2.83
CA LEU A 314 46.41 8.21 -3.37
C LEU A 314 46.45 8.21 -4.90
N PRO A 315 45.94 7.16 -5.58
CA PRO A 315 46.03 7.04 -7.03
C PRO A 315 45.51 8.32 -7.70
N ALA A 316 46.36 8.96 -8.50
CA ALA A 316 45.93 10.09 -9.31
C ALA A 316 44.87 9.58 -10.28
N SER A 317 43.64 10.08 -10.12
CA SER A 317 42.59 9.84 -11.10
C SER A 317 43.03 10.43 -12.45
N ASP A 318 42.76 9.73 -13.56
CA ASP A 318 43.07 10.30 -14.87
C ASP A 318 42.26 11.59 -14.99
N VAL A 319 42.95 12.73 -14.98
CA VAL A 319 42.33 14.05 -15.01
C VAL A 319 41.44 14.20 -16.26
N ARG A 320 41.69 13.44 -17.33
CA ARG A 320 40.81 13.35 -18.50
C ARG A 320 39.52 12.59 -18.19
N LEU A 321 39.61 11.46 -17.50
CA LEU A 321 38.46 10.66 -17.06
C LEU A 321 37.58 11.45 -16.08
N VAL A 322 38.16 12.13 -15.09
CA VAL A 322 37.39 12.95 -14.13
C VAL A 322 36.70 14.11 -14.83
N ARG A 323 37.39 14.82 -15.74
CA ARG A 323 36.78 15.87 -16.55
C ARG A 323 35.67 15.33 -17.46
N PHE A 324 35.87 14.15 -18.04
CA PHE A 324 34.85 13.48 -18.84
C PHE A 324 33.62 13.15 -17.98
N LEU A 325 33.80 12.51 -16.82
CA LEU A 325 32.71 12.16 -15.90
C LEU A 325 31.98 13.40 -15.39
N ALA A 326 32.69 14.46 -15.03
CA ALA A 326 32.08 15.72 -14.60
C ALA A 326 31.28 16.39 -15.72
N ARG A 327 31.80 16.40 -16.97
CA ARG A 327 31.07 16.92 -18.14
C ARG A 327 29.86 16.05 -18.47
N SER A 328 30.03 14.74 -18.49
CA SER A 328 28.95 13.77 -18.71
C SER A 328 27.88 13.88 -17.65
N TYR A 329 28.25 14.11 -16.39
CA TYR A 329 27.30 14.39 -15.30
C TYR A 329 26.55 15.71 -15.53
N VAL A 330 27.23 16.79 -15.89
CA VAL A 330 26.56 18.08 -16.21
C VAL A 330 25.61 17.93 -17.39
N VAL A 331 26.02 17.23 -18.45
CA VAL A 331 25.17 16.96 -19.62
C VAL A 331 23.98 16.08 -19.22
N LEU A 332 24.20 15.01 -18.46
CA LEU A 332 23.14 14.14 -17.96
C LEU A 332 22.15 14.94 -17.10
N MET A 333 22.64 15.77 -16.19
CA MET A 333 21.80 16.64 -15.35
C MET A 333 21.05 17.68 -16.16
N GLY A 334 21.69 18.26 -17.19
CA GLY A 334 21.04 19.19 -18.11
C GLY A 334 19.95 18.51 -18.95
N VAL A 335 20.18 17.28 -19.41
CA VAL A 335 19.19 16.48 -20.15
C VAL A 335 18.04 16.07 -19.23
N LEU A 336 18.32 15.61 -18.01
CA LEU A 336 17.28 15.23 -17.06
C LEU A 336 16.47 16.44 -16.56
N PHE A 337 17.11 17.61 -16.40
CA PHE A 337 16.42 18.86 -16.09
C PHE A 337 15.59 19.37 -17.30
N GLY A 338 16.12 19.26 -18.51
CA GLY A 338 15.39 19.55 -19.74
C GLY A 338 14.19 18.62 -19.92
N ALA A 339 14.36 17.32 -19.66
CA ALA A 339 13.28 16.34 -19.65
C ALA A 339 12.25 16.64 -18.56
N PHE A 340 12.68 17.09 -17.38
CA PHE A 340 11.77 17.61 -16.36
C PHE A 340 10.94 18.79 -16.88
N LEU A 341 11.56 19.81 -17.48
CA LEU A 341 10.83 20.94 -18.05
C LEU A 341 9.87 20.53 -19.18
N VAL A 342 10.25 19.55 -20.00
CA VAL A 342 9.45 19.05 -21.15
C VAL A 342 8.33 18.10 -20.71
N CYS A 343 8.56 17.27 -19.69
CA CYS A 343 7.59 16.30 -19.17
C CYS A 343 6.74 16.87 -18.02
N SER A 344 7.03 18.08 -17.55
CA SER A 344 6.25 18.81 -16.54
C SER A 344 5.74 20.17 -17.05
N PRO A 345 5.16 20.27 -18.27
CA PRO A 345 4.55 21.53 -18.73
C PRO A 345 3.31 21.90 -17.88
N ASP A 346 2.71 20.93 -17.19
CA ASP A 346 1.43 21.07 -16.48
C ASP A 346 1.54 21.44 -14.99
N VAL A 347 2.75 21.69 -14.45
CA VAL A 347 2.93 22.02 -13.02
C VAL A 347 2.37 23.42 -12.64
N VAL A 348 1.86 24.19 -13.61
CA VAL A 348 1.31 25.54 -13.37
C VAL A 348 -0.22 25.63 -13.54
N LEU A 349 -0.91 24.62 -14.09
CA LEU A 349 -2.35 24.76 -14.45
C LEU A 349 -3.19 23.50 -14.22
N GLY A 350 -2.85 22.68 -13.22
CA GLY A 350 -3.84 21.74 -12.67
C GLY A 350 -4.97 22.55 -12.06
N GLY A 351 -6.12 22.64 -12.74
CA GLY A 351 -7.31 23.36 -12.27
C GLY A 351 -7.72 22.80 -10.92
N ALA A 352 -7.26 23.43 -9.84
CA ALA A 352 -7.78 23.16 -8.52
C ALA A 352 -9.29 23.47 -8.56
N ILE A 353 -10.04 22.74 -7.76
CA ILE A 353 -11.49 22.91 -7.64
C ILE A 353 -11.80 23.33 -6.22
N SER A 354 -12.92 24.02 -6.02
CA SER A 354 -13.37 24.31 -4.67
C SER A 354 -14.07 23.09 -4.05
N ILE A 355 -14.11 23.02 -2.72
CA ILE A 355 -14.96 22.02 -2.03
C ILE A 355 -16.44 22.22 -2.38
N GLN A 356 -16.85 23.47 -2.63
CA GLN A 356 -18.21 23.77 -3.06
C GLN A 356 -18.55 23.15 -4.42
N ASP A 357 -17.61 23.17 -5.37
CA ASP A 357 -17.78 22.52 -6.69
C ASP A 357 -17.88 20.99 -6.56
N LEU A 358 -17.13 20.40 -5.63
CA LEU A 358 -17.25 18.97 -5.31
C LEU A 358 -18.64 18.63 -4.76
N ILE A 359 -19.13 19.42 -3.80
CA ILE A 359 -20.46 19.23 -3.20
C ILE A 359 -21.55 19.43 -4.25
N SER A 360 -21.47 20.48 -5.09
CA SER A 360 -22.47 20.74 -6.12
C SER A 360 -22.51 19.63 -7.18
N ALA A 361 -21.34 19.16 -7.66
CA ALA A 361 -21.25 18.04 -8.58
C ALA A 361 -21.78 16.73 -7.96
N ALA A 362 -21.50 16.49 -6.68
CA ALA A 362 -22.02 15.33 -5.96
C ALA A 362 -23.54 15.41 -5.77
N ASN A 363 -24.08 16.60 -5.51
CA ASN A 363 -25.52 16.83 -5.39
C ASN A 363 -26.21 16.51 -6.71
N VAL A 364 -25.74 17.06 -7.84
CA VAL A 364 -26.29 16.78 -9.17
C VAL A 364 -26.25 15.27 -9.49
N ARG A 365 -25.14 14.60 -9.20
CA ARG A 365 -25.01 13.15 -9.42
C ARG A 365 -25.99 12.36 -8.54
N SER A 366 -26.14 12.75 -7.28
CA SER A 366 -27.08 12.14 -6.36
C SER A 366 -28.53 12.36 -6.80
N ASP A 367 -28.92 13.57 -7.20
CA ASP A 367 -30.29 13.87 -7.65
C ASP A 367 -30.62 13.05 -8.91
N HIS A 368 -29.66 12.92 -9.84
CA HIS A 368 -29.82 12.06 -11.00
C HIS A 368 -30.03 10.59 -10.60
N TRP A 369 -29.23 10.08 -9.65
CA TRP A 369 -29.39 8.72 -9.15
C TRP A 369 -30.75 8.52 -8.47
N VAL A 370 -31.16 9.44 -7.60
CA VAL A 370 -32.46 9.36 -6.88
C VAL A 370 -33.62 9.38 -7.86
N ALA A 371 -33.61 10.28 -8.84
CA ALA A 371 -34.64 10.34 -9.88
C ALA A 371 -34.68 9.06 -10.72
N GLN A 372 -33.51 8.47 -11.01
CA GLN A 372 -33.40 7.21 -11.75
C GLN A 372 -33.82 5.99 -10.90
N ALA A 373 -33.64 6.04 -9.59
CA ALA A 373 -33.95 4.94 -8.68
C ALA A 373 -35.43 4.84 -8.31
N ASN A 374 -36.19 5.93 -8.49
CA ASN A 374 -37.62 6.01 -8.22
C ASN A 374 -38.40 6.55 -9.43
N ARG A 375 -38.08 6.05 -10.62
CA ARG A 375 -38.64 6.53 -11.88
C ARG A 375 -40.06 5.97 -12.11
N SER A 376 -40.25 4.71 -11.76
CA SER A 376 -41.49 3.97 -12.02
C SER A 376 -42.56 4.25 -10.98
N THR A 377 -43.75 4.61 -11.44
CA THR A 377 -44.92 4.89 -10.59
C THR A 377 -46.01 3.81 -10.68
N SER A 378 -45.89 2.91 -11.65
CA SER A 378 -46.75 1.74 -11.81
C SER A 378 -45.94 0.46 -11.99
N LEU A 379 -46.58 -0.69 -11.76
CA LEU A 379 -45.97 -2.00 -11.98
C LEU A 379 -45.50 -2.19 -13.42
N VAL A 380 -46.28 -1.72 -14.40
CA VAL A 380 -45.94 -1.83 -15.83
C VAL A 380 -44.64 -1.08 -16.13
N GLU A 381 -44.54 0.17 -15.66
CA GLU A 381 -43.32 0.97 -15.80
C GLU A 381 -42.12 0.31 -15.12
N ALA A 382 -42.29 -0.22 -13.91
CA ALA A 382 -41.23 -0.90 -13.16
C ALA A 382 -40.71 -2.14 -13.89
N VAL A 383 -41.60 -2.91 -14.53
CA VAL A 383 -41.23 -4.07 -15.34
C VAL A 383 -40.46 -3.65 -16.61
N GLU A 384 -40.89 -2.57 -17.27
CA GLU A 384 -40.20 -2.03 -18.45
C GLU A 384 -38.81 -1.48 -18.10
N GLU A 385 -38.70 -0.70 -17.02
CA GLU A 385 -37.43 -0.15 -16.54
C GLU A 385 -36.49 -1.28 -16.07
N TYR A 386 -37.01 -2.32 -15.41
CA TYR A 386 -36.23 -3.52 -15.09
C TYR A 386 -35.63 -4.14 -16.36
N ARG A 387 -36.44 -4.40 -17.38
CA ARG A 387 -35.98 -5.00 -18.66
C ARG A 387 -34.94 -4.12 -19.32
N ARG A 388 -35.19 -2.81 -19.37
CA ARG A 388 -34.27 -1.82 -19.95
C ARG A 388 -32.92 -1.79 -19.21
N ARG A 389 -32.93 -1.86 -17.88
CA ARG A 389 -31.71 -1.78 -17.05
C ARG A 389 -30.92 -3.08 -17.02
N TYR A 390 -31.59 -4.18 -16.73
CA TYR A 390 -30.96 -5.47 -16.48
C TYR A 390 -30.93 -6.38 -17.70
N GLN A 391 -31.55 -6.00 -18.81
CA GLN A 391 -31.53 -6.76 -20.08
C GLN A 391 -32.06 -8.19 -19.94
N VAL A 392 -32.91 -8.43 -18.93
CA VAL A 392 -33.62 -9.69 -18.68
C VAL A 392 -34.99 -9.35 -18.12
N SER A 393 -35.96 -10.26 -18.23
CA SER A 393 -37.26 -10.08 -17.59
C SER A 393 -37.14 -10.17 -16.05
N PRO A 394 -38.01 -9.48 -15.29
CA PRO A 394 -38.04 -9.61 -13.84
C PRO A 394 -38.28 -11.06 -13.41
N PRO A 395 -37.79 -11.48 -12.22
CA PRO A 395 -38.10 -12.80 -11.68
C PRO A 395 -39.62 -12.94 -11.43
N PRO A 396 -40.16 -14.17 -11.32
CA PRO A 396 -41.54 -14.36 -10.89
C PRO A 396 -41.82 -13.69 -9.53
N ASN A 397 -43.09 -13.37 -9.26
CA ASN A 397 -43.57 -12.65 -8.07
C ASN A 397 -43.00 -11.21 -7.94
N PHE A 398 -42.56 -10.61 -9.05
CA PHE A 398 -42.12 -9.22 -9.08
C PHE A 398 -43.25 -8.23 -8.72
N ASP A 399 -44.49 -8.55 -9.08
CA ASP A 399 -45.69 -7.80 -8.69
C ASP A 399 -45.85 -7.75 -7.17
N LYS A 400 -45.65 -8.88 -6.47
CA LYS A 400 -45.72 -8.96 -5.01
C LYS A 400 -44.62 -8.15 -4.34
N TRP A 401 -43.42 -8.18 -4.92
CA TRP A 401 -42.34 -7.33 -4.47
C TRP A 401 -42.64 -5.84 -4.68
N TYR A 402 -43.16 -5.45 -5.84
CA TYR A 402 -43.52 -4.07 -6.16
C TYR A 402 -44.62 -3.55 -5.23
N GLU A 403 -45.67 -4.35 -5.01
CA GLU A 403 -46.74 -4.05 -4.06
C GLU A 403 -46.18 -3.86 -2.65
N TYR A 404 -45.34 -4.79 -2.18
CA TYR A 404 -44.68 -4.68 -0.88
C TYR A 404 -43.82 -3.40 -0.78
N ALA A 405 -42.99 -3.11 -1.78
CA ALA A 405 -42.14 -1.92 -1.80
C ALA A 405 -42.95 -0.62 -1.78
N THR A 406 -44.09 -0.60 -2.46
CA THR A 406 -45.02 0.55 -2.49
C THR A 406 -45.70 0.74 -1.14
N ILE A 407 -46.19 -0.33 -0.51
CA ILE A 407 -46.80 -0.30 0.83
C ILE A 407 -45.81 0.19 1.88
N GLN A 408 -44.53 -0.17 1.75
CA GLN A 408 -43.46 0.29 2.63
C GLN A 408 -42.95 1.70 2.31
N GLU A 409 -43.55 2.38 1.32
CA GLU A 409 -43.16 3.71 0.87
C GLU A 409 -41.66 3.78 0.53
N SER A 410 -41.13 2.77 -0.18
CA SER A 410 -39.71 2.75 -0.52
C SER A 410 -39.41 3.78 -1.60
N VAL A 411 -38.40 4.62 -1.37
CA VAL A 411 -37.92 5.61 -2.35
C VAL A 411 -36.97 5.01 -3.39
N VAL A 412 -36.80 3.69 -3.42
CA VAL A 412 -35.96 2.97 -4.38
C VAL A 412 -36.75 1.79 -4.94
N ILE A 413 -37.19 1.90 -6.18
CA ILE A 413 -37.98 0.90 -6.91
C ILE A 413 -37.17 0.31 -8.07
N ASP A 414 -36.44 1.13 -8.82
CA ASP A 414 -35.85 0.71 -10.08
C ASP A 414 -34.37 0.31 -9.98
N ASP A 415 -33.63 0.91 -9.05
CA ASP A 415 -32.17 0.76 -8.98
C ASP A 415 -31.69 -0.18 -7.85
N PHE A 416 -31.54 -1.45 -8.22
CA PHE A 416 -30.91 -2.52 -7.43
C PHE A 416 -29.64 -3.03 -8.14
N GLY A 417 -28.81 -2.13 -8.67
CA GLY A 417 -27.56 -2.43 -9.38
C GLY A 417 -26.62 -3.38 -8.62
N GLN A 418 -26.51 -3.21 -7.30
CA GLN A 418 -25.68 -4.02 -6.42
C GLN A 418 -26.09 -5.48 -6.46
N ILE A 419 -27.39 -5.78 -6.34
CA ILE A 419 -27.92 -7.15 -6.40
C ILE A 419 -27.57 -7.78 -7.75
N SER A 420 -27.81 -7.06 -8.86
CA SER A 420 -27.53 -7.57 -10.20
C SER A 420 -26.03 -7.84 -10.40
N THR A 421 -25.17 -6.95 -9.89
CA THR A 421 -23.71 -7.07 -9.98
C THR A 421 -23.19 -8.24 -9.16
N ASP A 422 -23.69 -8.42 -7.94
CA ASP A 422 -23.30 -9.48 -7.01
C ASP A 422 -23.70 -10.86 -7.49
N LEU A 423 -24.91 -10.99 -8.07
CA LEU A 423 -25.41 -12.25 -8.60
C LEU A 423 -24.86 -12.59 -9.98
N LYS A 424 -24.31 -11.61 -10.72
CA LYS A 424 -23.84 -11.80 -12.09
C LYS A 424 -22.88 -12.97 -12.28
N PRO A 425 -21.83 -13.17 -11.45
CA PRO A 425 -20.90 -14.28 -11.64
C PRO A 425 -21.55 -15.66 -11.49
N PHE A 426 -22.62 -15.74 -10.70
CA PHE A 426 -23.29 -17.00 -10.37
C PHE A 426 -24.27 -17.48 -11.46
N TRP A 427 -24.68 -16.59 -12.38
CA TRP A 427 -25.35 -16.98 -13.64
C TRP A 427 -24.45 -17.87 -14.52
N GLY A 428 -23.12 -17.72 -14.43
CA GLY A 428 -22.15 -18.57 -15.13
C GLY A 428 -21.98 -19.98 -14.53
N ARG A 429 -22.78 -20.35 -13.53
CA ARG A 429 -22.81 -21.69 -12.92
C ARG A 429 -24.17 -22.34 -13.14
N SER A 430 -24.24 -23.66 -13.16
CA SER A 430 -25.54 -24.35 -13.19
C SER A 430 -26.26 -24.22 -11.85
N PRO A 431 -27.60 -24.18 -11.84
CA PRO A 431 -28.40 -24.13 -10.61
C PRO A 431 -28.06 -25.25 -9.62
N ALA A 432 -27.94 -26.48 -10.11
CA ALA A 432 -27.54 -27.63 -9.30
C ALA A 432 -26.16 -27.47 -8.64
N ALA A 433 -25.19 -26.87 -9.34
CA ALA A 433 -23.86 -26.60 -8.77
C ALA A 433 -23.93 -25.57 -7.64
N LEU A 434 -24.78 -24.54 -7.76
CA LEU A 434 -25.00 -23.57 -6.69
C LEU A 434 -25.61 -24.22 -5.45
N ARG A 435 -26.62 -25.10 -5.62
CA ARG A 435 -27.23 -25.83 -4.51
C ARG A 435 -26.23 -26.78 -3.83
N GLU A 436 -25.38 -27.46 -4.59
CA GLU A 436 -24.33 -28.33 -4.03
C GLU A 436 -23.25 -27.52 -3.28
N GLN A 437 -22.87 -26.35 -3.80
CA GLN A 437 -21.94 -25.45 -3.09
C GLN A 437 -22.54 -24.93 -1.77
N THR A 438 -23.84 -24.60 -1.76
CA THR A 438 -24.59 -24.25 -0.55
C THR A 438 -24.56 -25.39 0.46
N ARG A 439 -24.90 -26.61 0.03
CA ARG A 439 -24.83 -27.83 0.88
C ARG A 439 -23.42 -28.04 1.45
N HIS A 440 -22.39 -27.92 0.61
CA HIS A 440 -21.00 -28.05 1.03
C HIS A 440 -20.66 -27.05 2.14
N MET A 441 -20.99 -25.77 1.99
CA MET A 441 -20.66 -24.78 3.04
C MET A 441 -21.32 -25.13 4.37
N LEU A 442 -22.55 -25.63 4.34
CA LEU A 442 -23.31 -26.01 5.52
C LEU A 442 -22.77 -27.26 6.20
N SER A 443 -22.29 -28.25 5.45
CA SER A 443 -21.72 -29.48 6.03
C SER A 443 -20.40 -29.24 6.80
N TYR A 444 -19.74 -28.11 6.56
CA TYR A 444 -18.52 -27.69 7.24
C TYR A 444 -18.76 -26.63 8.33
N THR A 445 -20.01 -26.35 8.69
CA THR A 445 -20.38 -25.59 9.89
C THR A 445 -20.21 -26.49 11.12
N PRO A 446 -19.54 -26.05 12.21
CA PRO A 446 -19.20 -24.67 12.55
C PRO A 446 -17.81 -24.19 12.12
N TRP A 447 -16.95 -25.04 11.53
CA TRP A 447 -15.56 -24.67 11.21
C TRP A 447 -15.46 -23.43 10.29
N LEU A 448 -16.35 -23.33 9.29
CA LEU A 448 -16.39 -22.17 8.39
C LEU A 448 -16.98 -20.90 9.04
N SER A 449 -17.60 -20.98 10.22
CA SER A 449 -18.42 -19.90 10.80
C SER A 449 -19.46 -19.37 9.81
N MET A 450 -20.24 -20.28 9.23
CA MET A 450 -21.33 -19.97 8.30
C MET A 450 -22.63 -20.59 8.79
N ALA A 451 -23.78 -20.03 8.40
CA ALA A 451 -25.09 -20.54 8.79
C ALA A 451 -26.08 -20.49 7.64
N GLY A 452 -27.01 -21.44 7.62
CA GLY A 452 -28.03 -21.56 6.57
C GLY A 452 -29.39 -21.05 6.99
N ILE A 453 -30.12 -20.50 6.04
CA ILE A 453 -31.57 -20.29 6.11
C ILE A 453 -32.23 -21.17 5.06
N LYS A 454 -33.29 -21.86 5.48
CA LYS A 454 -34.14 -22.72 4.65
C LYS A 454 -35.54 -22.15 4.60
N ILE A 455 -36.06 -21.88 3.40
CA ILE A 455 -37.43 -21.45 3.20
C ILE A 455 -38.20 -22.59 2.55
N ARG A 456 -39.28 -23.07 3.17
CA ARG A 456 -40.13 -24.12 2.60
C ARG A 456 -41.59 -23.76 2.79
N ASN A 457 -42.37 -23.78 1.71
CA ASN A 457 -43.80 -23.43 1.72
C ASN A 457 -44.09 -22.13 2.52
N GLY A 458 -43.35 -21.07 2.21
CA GLY A 458 -43.46 -19.78 2.90
C GLY A 458 -42.95 -19.71 4.34
N THR A 459 -42.42 -20.81 4.90
CA THR A 459 -41.91 -20.85 6.29
C THR A 459 -40.39 -20.73 6.32
N VAL A 460 -39.87 -19.78 7.09
CA VAL A 460 -38.42 -19.56 7.27
C VAL A 460 -37.90 -20.37 8.46
N LYS A 461 -36.86 -21.18 8.24
CA LYS A 461 -36.19 -21.96 9.28
C LYS A 461 -34.69 -21.72 9.27
N ILE A 462 -34.11 -21.61 10.46
CA ILE A 462 -32.66 -21.55 10.65
C ILE A 462 -32.13 -23.00 10.66
N MET A 463 -31.09 -23.26 9.86
CA MET A 463 -30.45 -24.57 9.81
C MET A 463 -29.59 -24.83 11.06
N PRO A 464 -29.36 -26.10 11.45
CA PRO A 464 -28.55 -26.43 12.62
C PRO A 464 -27.06 -26.05 12.44
N GLY A 465 -26.31 -26.03 13.54
CA GLY A 465 -24.86 -25.74 13.53
C GLY A 465 -24.47 -24.29 13.80
N VAL A 466 -25.45 -23.39 14.01
CA VAL A 466 -25.18 -21.98 14.36
C VAL A 466 -24.51 -21.90 15.73
N PRO A 467 -23.31 -21.28 15.84
CA PRO A 467 -22.69 -21.04 17.14
C PRO A 467 -23.58 -20.14 18.01
N GLY A 468 -23.71 -20.46 19.31
CA GLY A 468 -24.56 -19.69 20.22
C GLY A 468 -24.25 -18.18 20.26
N SER A 469 -22.97 -17.81 20.10
CA SER A 469 -22.52 -16.41 20.03
C SER A 469 -23.07 -15.63 18.82
N HIS A 470 -23.53 -16.34 17.78
CA HIS A 470 -24.04 -15.76 16.53
C HIS A 470 -25.52 -16.06 16.29
N ALA A 471 -26.21 -16.73 17.24
CA ALA A 471 -27.63 -17.07 17.11
C ALA A 471 -28.52 -15.85 16.86
N TRP A 472 -28.22 -14.71 17.51
CA TRP A 472 -28.95 -13.46 17.34
C TRP A 472 -28.95 -12.96 15.89
N MET A 473 -27.88 -13.22 15.13
CA MET A 473 -27.72 -12.78 13.75
C MET A 473 -28.70 -13.53 12.84
N MET A 474 -28.83 -14.84 13.07
CA MET A 474 -29.75 -15.70 12.32
C MET A 474 -31.21 -15.43 12.70
N SER A 475 -31.49 -15.14 13.97
CA SER A 475 -32.83 -14.69 14.41
C SER A 475 -33.24 -13.40 13.71
N ALA A 476 -32.36 -12.39 13.66
CA ALA A 476 -32.63 -11.13 12.98
C ALA A 476 -32.81 -11.31 11.46
N MET A 477 -32.04 -12.20 10.82
CA MET A 477 -32.27 -12.55 9.41
C MET A 477 -33.62 -13.20 9.18
N ARG A 478 -34.04 -14.12 10.06
CA ARG A 478 -35.36 -14.75 9.98
C ARG A 478 -36.48 -13.71 10.09
N GLU A 479 -36.41 -12.83 11.11
CA GLU A 479 -37.38 -11.74 11.32
C GLU A 479 -37.43 -10.76 10.13
N MET A 480 -36.30 -10.52 9.47
CA MET A 480 -36.25 -9.69 8.26
C MET A 480 -37.01 -10.32 7.08
N ILE A 481 -37.02 -11.66 6.97
CA ILE A 481 -37.58 -12.39 5.82
C ILE A 481 -39.04 -12.79 6.02
N GLU A 482 -39.44 -13.13 7.26
CA GLU A 482 -40.78 -13.61 7.61
C GLU A 482 -41.94 -12.80 6.98
N PRO A 483 -41.93 -11.45 6.93
CA PRO A 483 -43.06 -10.67 6.41
C PRO A 483 -43.43 -10.90 4.94
N PHE A 484 -42.49 -11.39 4.12
CA PHE A 484 -42.71 -11.63 2.69
C PHE A 484 -42.42 -13.08 2.29
N ALA A 485 -42.12 -13.96 3.26
CA ALA A 485 -41.70 -15.32 3.00
C ALA A 485 -42.75 -16.13 2.21
N GLN A 486 -44.06 -15.87 2.39
CA GLN A 486 -45.12 -16.54 1.62
C GLN A 486 -45.03 -16.34 0.10
N HIS A 487 -44.31 -15.31 -0.36
CA HIS A 487 -44.13 -15.02 -1.78
C HIS A 487 -42.82 -15.61 -2.36
N LEU A 488 -42.04 -16.31 -1.54
CA LEU A 488 -40.80 -16.95 -1.96
C LEU A 488 -41.00 -18.44 -2.21
N PRO A 489 -40.39 -19.00 -3.26
CA PRO A 489 -40.37 -20.45 -3.45
C PRO A 489 -39.38 -21.12 -2.49
N ASP A 490 -39.30 -22.44 -2.58
CA ASP A 490 -38.36 -23.25 -1.78
C ASP A 490 -36.90 -22.93 -2.14
N LEU A 491 -36.18 -22.29 -1.23
CA LEU A 491 -34.77 -21.94 -1.41
C LEU A 491 -33.94 -22.08 -0.14
N ASP A 492 -32.64 -22.32 -0.31
CA ASP A 492 -31.63 -22.25 0.74
C ASP A 492 -30.54 -21.23 0.36
N PHE A 493 -29.98 -20.57 1.36
CA PHE A 493 -28.79 -19.74 1.20
C PHE A 493 -27.93 -19.75 2.46
N VAL A 494 -26.66 -19.41 2.28
CA VAL A 494 -25.64 -19.44 3.34
C VAL A 494 -25.16 -18.04 3.64
N MET A 495 -25.20 -17.69 4.92
CA MET A 495 -24.68 -16.44 5.46
C MET A 495 -23.31 -16.66 6.12
N ASN A 496 -22.36 -15.80 5.79
CA ASN A 496 -21.11 -15.63 6.53
C ASN A 496 -21.38 -14.94 7.87
N LEU A 497 -20.98 -15.58 8.97
CA LEU A 497 -21.17 -15.04 10.32
C LEU A 497 -20.02 -14.14 10.77
N ASN A 498 -18.86 -14.22 10.11
CA ASN A 498 -17.70 -13.39 10.43
C ASN A 498 -17.80 -12.01 9.75
N ASP A 499 -17.11 -11.02 10.32
CA ASP A 499 -17.08 -9.65 9.81
C ASP A 499 -16.34 -9.53 8.45
N GLU A 500 -15.39 -10.43 8.19
CA GLU A 500 -14.49 -10.38 7.02
C GLU A 500 -15.04 -11.24 5.85
N PRO A 501 -14.89 -10.79 4.58
CA PRO A 501 -15.43 -11.46 3.39
C PRO A 501 -14.71 -12.77 3.03
N ARG A 502 -15.30 -13.56 2.12
CA ARG A 502 -14.88 -14.95 1.86
C ARG A 502 -14.48 -15.26 0.42
N VAL A 503 -15.07 -14.63 -0.58
CA VAL A 503 -15.01 -15.13 -1.96
C VAL A 503 -14.09 -14.26 -2.82
N ALA A 504 -12.79 -14.60 -2.92
CA ALA A 504 -11.82 -13.83 -3.71
C ALA A 504 -11.43 -14.59 -4.99
N VAL A 505 -12.24 -14.42 -6.04
CA VAL A 505 -12.11 -15.17 -7.30
C VAL A 505 -11.02 -14.53 -8.19
N PRO A 506 -10.05 -15.30 -8.70
CA PRO A 506 -9.06 -14.79 -9.64
C PRO A 506 -9.70 -14.19 -10.90
N TYR A 507 -9.08 -13.15 -11.44
CA TYR A 507 -9.63 -12.34 -12.53
C TYR A 507 -10.01 -13.17 -13.77
N GLU A 508 -9.16 -14.10 -14.17
CA GLU A 508 -9.39 -14.94 -15.35
C GLU A 508 -10.61 -15.85 -15.18
N VAL A 509 -10.79 -16.38 -13.96
CA VAL A 509 -11.96 -17.20 -13.60
C VAL A 509 -13.22 -16.33 -13.55
N MET A 510 -13.12 -15.14 -12.95
CA MET A 510 -14.23 -14.18 -12.89
C MET A 510 -14.68 -13.75 -14.29
N ASN A 511 -13.74 -13.43 -15.19
CA ASN A 511 -14.04 -13.08 -16.57
C ASN A 511 -14.77 -14.19 -17.32
N LYS A 512 -14.35 -15.44 -17.13
CA LYS A 512 -15.05 -16.59 -17.71
C LYS A 512 -16.48 -16.69 -17.17
N LEU A 513 -16.67 -16.64 -15.85
CA LEU A 513 -17.99 -16.67 -15.23
C LEU A 513 -18.89 -15.53 -15.72
N GLN A 514 -18.33 -14.34 -15.93
CA GLN A 514 -19.06 -13.21 -16.48
C GLN A 514 -19.41 -13.38 -17.97
N ALA A 515 -18.59 -14.08 -18.75
CA ALA A 515 -18.91 -14.41 -20.14
C ALA A 515 -20.05 -15.43 -20.20
N ASP A 516 -19.95 -16.51 -19.42
CA ASP A 516 -20.97 -17.55 -19.30
C ASP A 516 -22.31 -16.95 -18.79
N SER A 517 -22.23 -16.00 -17.85
CA SER A 517 -23.36 -15.23 -17.34
C SER A 517 -24.07 -14.40 -18.42
N ARG A 518 -23.32 -13.75 -19.31
CA ARG A 518 -23.90 -12.98 -20.43
C ARG A 518 -24.67 -13.89 -21.37
N LEU A 519 -24.14 -15.08 -21.65
CA LEU A 519 -24.80 -16.07 -22.50
C LEU A 519 -26.13 -16.51 -21.87
N ALA A 520 -26.11 -17.00 -20.63
CA ALA A 520 -27.32 -17.46 -19.93
C ALA A 520 -28.40 -16.37 -19.83
N ARG A 521 -28.00 -15.13 -19.54
CA ARG A 521 -28.94 -13.99 -19.50
C ARG A 521 -29.49 -13.62 -20.87
N SER A 522 -28.68 -13.70 -21.93
CA SER A 522 -29.13 -13.44 -23.29
C SER A 522 -30.13 -14.49 -23.78
N GLU A 523 -29.94 -15.75 -23.40
CA GLU A 523 -30.87 -16.83 -23.72
C GLU A 523 -32.24 -16.60 -23.05
N LEU A 524 -32.25 -16.21 -21.77
CA LEU A 524 -33.47 -15.83 -21.06
C LEU A 524 -34.16 -14.62 -21.71
N ALA A 525 -33.40 -13.61 -22.13
CA ALA A 525 -33.95 -12.40 -22.75
C ALA A 525 -34.66 -12.65 -24.09
N LEU A 526 -34.28 -13.72 -24.80
CA LEU A 526 -34.89 -14.14 -26.08
C LEU A 526 -36.14 -15.02 -25.91
N ARG A 527 -36.48 -15.43 -24.67
CA ARG A 527 -37.65 -16.28 -24.43
C ARG A 527 -38.94 -15.46 -24.48
N GLU A 528 -39.85 -15.88 -25.35
CA GLU A 528 -41.20 -15.30 -25.45
C GLU A 528 -42.13 -15.81 -24.34
N GLU A 529 -42.07 -17.10 -24.02
CA GLU A 529 -42.88 -17.73 -22.97
C GLU A 529 -42.10 -17.83 -21.64
N LEU A 530 -42.55 -17.07 -20.64
CA LEU A 530 -42.02 -17.11 -19.28
C LEU A 530 -42.96 -17.88 -18.36
N ARG A 531 -42.41 -18.47 -17.29
CA ARG A 531 -43.14 -19.30 -16.33
C ARG A 531 -43.03 -18.73 -14.91
N PRO A 532 -44.11 -18.83 -14.11
CA PRO A 532 -44.07 -18.52 -12.69
C PRO A 532 -43.34 -19.62 -11.89
N PHE A 533 -43.00 -19.34 -10.63
CA PHE A 533 -42.38 -20.35 -9.74
C PHE A 533 -43.26 -21.60 -9.57
N ASP A 534 -44.58 -21.45 -9.48
CA ASP A 534 -45.51 -22.57 -9.25
C ASP A 534 -45.57 -23.56 -10.42
N ALA A 535 -45.22 -23.10 -11.63
CA ALA A 535 -45.16 -23.95 -12.83
C ALA A 535 -43.80 -24.67 -12.97
N SER A 536 -42.80 -24.27 -12.18
CA SER A 536 -41.49 -24.92 -12.14
C SER A 536 -41.55 -26.20 -11.32
N ARG A 537 -40.61 -27.12 -11.58
CA ARG A 537 -40.40 -28.23 -10.66
C ARG A 537 -39.64 -27.70 -9.46
N THR A 538 -40.17 -27.92 -8.26
CA THR A 538 -39.51 -27.51 -7.01
C THR A 538 -38.05 -27.95 -7.02
N PRO A 539 -37.08 -27.03 -6.84
CA PRO A 539 -35.67 -27.37 -6.85
C PRO A 539 -35.38 -28.46 -5.82
N THR A 540 -34.71 -29.52 -6.25
CA THR A 540 -34.25 -30.55 -5.31
C THR A 540 -33.03 -30.02 -4.57
N TRP A 541 -33.22 -29.76 -3.27
CA TRP A 541 -32.16 -29.34 -2.36
C TRP A 541 -31.54 -30.57 -1.71
N PRO A 542 -30.22 -30.77 -1.82
CA PRO A 542 -29.53 -31.87 -1.15
C PRO A 542 -29.70 -31.80 0.38
N GLU A 543 -29.76 -32.97 1.02
CA GLU A 543 -29.78 -33.03 2.48
C GLU A 543 -28.42 -32.59 3.06
N VAL A 544 -28.48 -31.88 4.19
CA VAL A 544 -27.31 -31.35 4.87
C VAL A 544 -27.03 -32.25 6.07
N GLU A 545 -26.01 -33.07 5.95
CA GLU A 545 -25.43 -33.80 7.08
C GLU A 545 -24.31 -32.95 7.69
N LEU A 546 -24.47 -32.61 8.96
CA LEU A 546 -23.41 -31.95 9.72
C LEU A 546 -22.28 -32.94 9.97
N ARG A 547 -21.05 -32.51 9.74
CA ARG A 547 -19.87 -33.31 10.09
C ARG A 547 -19.59 -33.14 11.58
N ASP A 548 -19.43 -34.25 12.29
CA ASP A 548 -19.15 -34.25 13.73
C ASP A 548 -17.77 -33.67 14.08
N ASN A 549 -16.86 -33.58 13.11
CA ASN A 549 -15.47 -33.12 13.30
C ASN A 549 -15.28 -31.70 12.74
N MET A 550 -14.44 -30.89 13.42
CA MET A 550 -13.95 -29.58 12.94
C MET A 550 -12.95 -29.69 11.77
N ASP A 551 -13.21 -30.57 10.81
CA ASP A 551 -12.34 -30.81 9.67
C ASP A 551 -12.32 -29.57 8.76
N PRO A 552 -11.13 -29.17 8.27
CA PRO A 552 -11.02 -28.04 7.35
C PRO A 552 -11.66 -28.36 6.00
N SER A 553 -12.33 -27.36 5.43
CA SER A 553 -12.81 -27.44 4.05
C SER A 553 -11.64 -27.46 3.05
N PRO A 554 -11.70 -28.30 2.00
CA PRO A 554 -10.66 -28.32 0.97
C PRO A 554 -10.66 -27.05 0.09
N TYR A 555 -11.74 -26.25 0.12
CA TYR A 555 -11.90 -25.08 -0.76
C TYR A 555 -11.65 -23.74 -0.09
N PHE A 556 -11.60 -23.71 1.25
CA PHE A 556 -11.39 -22.49 2.04
C PHE A 556 -10.07 -22.58 2.78
N THR A 557 -9.28 -21.53 2.71
CA THR A 557 -7.97 -21.46 3.35
C THR A 557 -8.05 -20.61 4.61
N ASN A 558 -7.47 -21.07 5.71
CA ASN A 558 -7.34 -20.26 6.91
C ASN A 558 -6.18 -19.27 6.75
N GLU A 559 -6.49 -17.97 6.66
CA GLU A 559 -5.50 -16.89 6.50
C GLU A 559 -5.51 -15.90 7.67
N LEU A 560 -5.94 -16.37 8.84
CA LEU A 560 -5.92 -15.57 10.07
C LEU A 560 -4.50 -15.03 10.31
N ARG A 561 -4.39 -13.72 10.55
CA ARG A 561 -3.14 -13.01 10.89
C ARG A 561 -2.09 -13.04 9.78
N ASN A 562 -2.45 -13.41 8.56
CA ASN A 562 -1.58 -13.40 7.39
C ASN A 562 -1.98 -12.27 6.44
N GLN A 563 -1.00 -11.69 5.75
CA GLN A 563 -1.28 -10.70 4.72
C GLN A 563 -1.98 -11.38 3.54
N ILE A 564 -3.17 -10.87 3.17
CA ILE A 564 -4.02 -11.46 2.13
C ILE A 564 -3.96 -10.71 0.79
N TYR A 565 -3.41 -9.49 0.78
CA TYR A 565 -3.45 -8.61 -0.38
C TYR A 565 -2.87 -9.29 -1.65
N TYR A 566 -1.65 -9.80 -1.58
CA TYR A 566 -1.01 -10.37 -2.78
C TYR A 566 -1.47 -11.79 -3.14
N SER A 567 -2.03 -12.54 -2.19
CA SER A 567 -2.48 -13.92 -2.40
C SER A 567 -3.93 -14.03 -2.88
N PHE A 568 -4.77 -13.03 -2.57
CA PHE A 568 -6.21 -13.01 -2.89
C PHE A 568 -6.67 -11.76 -3.64
N ILE A 569 -6.25 -10.56 -3.24
CA ILE A 569 -6.69 -9.32 -3.90
C ILE A 569 -6.01 -9.14 -5.26
N ALA A 570 -4.67 -9.16 -5.29
CA ALA A 570 -3.93 -8.94 -6.53
C ALA A 570 -4.36 -9.93 -7.63
N PRO A 571 -4.51 -11.25 -7.39
CA PRO A 571 -5.00 -12.18 -8.41
C PRO A 571 -6.43 -11.91 -8.89
N ALA A 572 -7.29 -11.27 -8.09
CA ALA A 572 -8.64 -10.88 -8.50
C ALA A 572 -8.65 -9.65 -9.43
N CYS A 573 -7.55 -8.92 -9.53
CA CYS A 573 -7.40 -7.76 -10.39
C CYS A 573 -7.02 -8.09 -11.84
N ALA A 574 -7.32 -7.15 -12.74
CA ALA A 574 -6.93 -7.26 -14.15
C ALA A 574 -5.40 -7.43 -14.31
N PRO A 575 -4.90 -8.17 -15.32
CA PRO A 575 -3.47 -8.43 -15.50
C PRO A 575 -2.58 -7.19 -15.61
N ALA A 576 -3.13 -6.07 -16.10
CA ALA A 576 -2.42 -4.80 -16.23
C ALA A 576 -2.42 -3.93 -14.95
N SER A 577 -3.10 -4.37 -13.89
CA SER A 577 -3.24 -3.56 -12.67
C SER A 577 -1.92 -3.41 -11.91
N ALA A 578 -1.78 -2.30 -11.17
CA ALA A 578 -0.60 -2.08 -10.33
C ALA A 578 -0.46 -3.17 -9.25
N ALA A 579 -1.59 -3.61 -8.66
CA ALA A 579 -1.60 -4.66 -7.65
C ALA A 579 -0.99 -5.98 -8.12
N ARG A 580 -1.16 -6.35 -9.41
CA ARG A 580 -0.57 -7.58 -9.98
C ARG A 580 0.86 -7.43 -10.41
N ASN A 581 1.28 -6.22 -10.78
CA ASN A 581 2.58 -5.99 -11.40
C ASN A 581 3.64 -5.50 -10.42
N TRP A 582 3.26 -4.84 -9.33
CA TRP A 582 4.18 -4.15 -8.43
C TRP A 582 4.00 -4.61 -6.98
N ARG A 583 5.12 -4.76 -6.25
CA ARG A 583 5.14 -5.04 -4.81
C ARG A 583 5.53 -3.81 -4.04
N TRP A 584 4.60 -3.30 -3.25
CA TRP A 584 4.90 -2.28 -2.26
C TRP A 584 5.65 -2.91 -1.10
N TRP A 585 6.77 -2.31 -0.70
CA TRP A 585 7.61 -2.82 0.41
C TRP A 585 7.84 -1.77 1.50
N SER A 586 7.78 -0.47 1.16
CA SER A 586 8.06 0.61 2.10
C SER A 586 6.83 0.93 2.94
N ARG A 587 6.86 0.53 4.22
CA ARG A 587 5.84 0.98 5.20
C ARG A 587 6.04 2.42 5.66
N ARG A 588 7.17 3.04 5.32
CA ARG A 588 7.52 4.40 5.74
C ARG A 588 6.94 5.45 4.80
N ASP A 589 7.11 5.23 3.50
CA ASP A 589 6.85 6.27 2.51
C ASP A 589 5.42 6.14 1.98
N ALA A 590 4.77 7.27 1.67
CA ALA A 590 3.49 7.24 0.98
C ALA A 590 3.67 6.98 -0.53
N CYS A 591 2.57 6.58 -1.17
CA CYS A 591 2.48 6.38 -2.61
C CYS A 591 1.61 7.47 -3.29
N PRO A 592 2.19 8.61 -3.73
CA PRO A 592 1.44 9.64 -4.45
C PRO A 592 0.74 9.12 -5.72
N ALA A 593 1.40 8.24 -6.47
CA ALA A 593 0.84 7.63 -7.68
C ALA A 593 -0.40 6.76 -7.39
N CYS A 594 -0.50 6.18 -6.18
CA CYS A 594 -1.65 5.39 -5.76
C CYS A 594 -2.84 6.29 -5.36
N VAL A 595 -2.58 7.54 -4.96
CA VAL A 595 -3.60 8.50 -4.49
C VAL A 595 -4.12 9.38 -5.62
N ALA A 596 -3.29 9.68 -6.61
CA ALA A 596 -3.62 10.57 -7.72
C ALA A 596 -4.92 10.21 -8.47
N PRO A 597 -5.24 8.93 -8.77
CA PRO A 597 -6.40 8.56 -9.59
C PRO A 597 -7.78 8.86 -8.97
N HIS A 598 -7.88 9.03 -7.66
CA HIS A 598 -9.17 9.23 -6.97
C HIS A 598 -9.25 10.52 -6.15
N THR A 599 -8.23 11.37 -6.23
CA THR A 599 -8.16 12.64 -5.51
C THR A 599 -8.05 13.84 -6.43
N ALA A 600 -8.48 15.01 -5.95
CA ALA A 600 -8.32 16.30 -6.62
C ALA A 600 -7.49 17.24 -5.75
N SER A 601 -6.72 18.12 -6.37
CA SER A 601 -6.15 19.28 -5.67
C SER A 601 -7.25 20.33 -5.44
N ILE A 602 -7.27 20.93 -4.26
CA ILE A 602 -8.29 21.89 -3.83
C ILE A 602 -7.64 23.25 -3.58
N PHE A 603 -8.34 24.37 -3.82
CA PHE A 603 -7.79 25.70 -3.56
C PHE A 603 -7.67 25.99 -2.06
N GLU A 604 -8.65 25.52 -1.30
CA GLU A 604 -8.80 25.74 0.14
C GLU A 604 -7.89 24.85 0.99
N SER A 605 -7.22 23.84 0.40
CA SER A 605 -6.28 22.97 1.10
C SER A 605 -4.99 22.75 0.32
N ALA A 606 -3.85 22.74 1.02
CA ALA A 606 -2.58 22.30 0.44
C ALA A 606 -2.58 20.79 0.10
N SER A 607 -3.55 20.04 0.65
CA SER A 607 -3.74 18.61 0.40
C SER A 607 -4.70 18.33 -0.76
N ARG A 608 -4.61 17.10 -1.28
CA ARG A 608 -5.59 16.55 -2.23
C ARG A 608 -6.71 15.88 -1.44
N VAL A 609 -7.95 15.98 -1.90
CA VAL A 609 -9.11 15.36 -1.24
C VAL A 609 -9.74 14.30 -2.15
N VAL A 610 -10.42 13.31 -1.56
CA VAL A 610 -11.10 12.25 -2.32
C VAL A 610 -12.20 12.83 -3.18
N MET A 611 -12.09 12.71 -4.51
CA MET A 611 -13.17 13.09 -5.44
C MET A 611 -14.04 11.88 -5.80
N ASN A 612 -13.43 10.69 -5.91
CA ASN A 612 -14.11 9.47 -6.34
C ASN A 612 -13.96 8.37 -5.29
N TRP A 613 -15.01 8.18 -4.47
CA TRP A 613 -15.03 7.18 -3.41
C TRP A 613 -14.93 5.74 -3.92
N THR A 614 -15.58 5.42 -5.04
CA THR A 614 -15.51 4.09 -5.65
C THR A 614 -14.09 3.73 -6.03
N ASN A 615 -13.36 4.69 -6.61
CA ASN A 615 -11.95 4.49 -6.95
C ASN A 615 -11.06 4.52 -5.68
N ALA A 616 -11.34 5.36 -4.69
CA ALA A 616 -10.58 5.39 -3.43
C ALA A 616 -10.60 4.04 -2.68
N THR A 617 -11.67 3.25 -2.85
CA THR A 617 -11.80 1.89 -2.28
C THR A 617 -11.37 0.77 -3.24
N ASP A 618 -10.96 1.09 -4.47
CA ASP A 618 -10.44 0.11 -5.42
C ASP A 618 -9.00 -0.27 -5.08
N LEU A 619 -8.83 -1.51 -4.64
CA LEU A 619 -7.53 -2.04 -4.25
C LEU A 619 -6.61 -2.30 -5.44
N CYS A 620 -7.13 -2.44 -6.66
CA CYS A 620 -6.35 -2.93 -7.81
C CYS A 620 -5.28 -1.97 -8.32
N HIS A 621 -5.43 -0.67 -8.11
CA HIS A 621 -4.41 0.33 -8.45
C HIS A 621 -3.60 0.82 -7.24
N GLN A 622 -3.84 0.28 -6.04
CA GLN A 622 -3.29 0.78 -4.77
C GLN A 622 -2.47 -0.28 -4.00
N PRO A 623 -1.30 -0.71 -4.52
CA PRO A 623 -0.47 -1.75 -3.88
C PRO A 623 0.06 -1.37 -2.49
N ASP A 624 0.11 -0.08 -2.14
CA ASP A 624 0.53 0.39 -0.82
C ASP A 624 -0.48 0.08 0.29
N LEU A 625 -1.78 -0.04 -0.04
CA LEU A 625 -2.81 -0.42 0.93
C LEU A 625 -2.61 -1.82 1.52
N ALA A 626 -1.79 -2.67 0.90
CA ALA A 626 -1.37 -3.97 1.44
C ALA A 626 -0.81 -3.89 2.87
N TYR A 627 -0.37 -2.71 3.31
CA TYR A 627 0.17 -2.47 4.66
C TYR A 627 -0.56 -1.38 5.44
N LEU A 628 -1.61 -0.74 4.91
CA LEU A 628 -2.23 0.43 5.55
C LEU A 628 -3.61 0.15 6.18
N HIS A 629 -4.05 -1.11 6.19
CA HIS A 629 -5.31 -1.53 6.79
C HIS A 629 -5.18 -2.89 7.48
N GLY A 630 -5.74 -3.04 8.70
CA GLY A 630 -5.62 -4.25 9.50
C GLY A 630 -6.14 -5.51 8.80
N PHE A 631 -7.33 -5.44 8.18
CA PHE A 631 -7.90 -6.51 7.34
C PHE A 631 -6.93 -7.04 6.27
N LEU A 632 -6.20 -6.17 5.56
CA LEU A 632 -5.31 -6.59 4.47
C LEU A 632 -3.99 -7.17 4.98
N LEU A 633 -3.50 -6.65 6.11
CA LEU A 633 -2.18 -6.97 6.66
C LEU A 633 -2.21 -8.16 7.62
N SER A 634 -3.22 -8.23 8.49
CA SER A 634 -3.36 -9.21 9.56
C SER A 634 -4.85 -9.32 9.98
N PRO A 635 -5.69 -9.96 9.15
CA PRO A 635 -7.12 -10.15 9.42
C PRO A 635 -7.36 -11.05 10.64
N ALA A 636 -8.50 -10.87 11.30
CA ALA A 636 -8.81 -11.52 12.56
C ALA A 636 -9.50 -12.88 12.40
N ALA A 637 -10.28 -13.09 11.35
CA ALA A 637 -11.17 -14.25 11.18
C ALA A 637 -11.36 -14.71 9.71
N VAL A 638 -10.58 -14.18 8.76
CA VAL A 638 -10.77 -14.43 7.33
C VAL A 638 -10.41 -15.87 6.97
N MET A 639 -11.34 -16.54 6.29
CA MET A 639 -11.03 -17.81 5.62
C MET A 639 -11.50 -17.70 4.18
N PRO A 640 -10.67 -17.17 3.26
CA PRO A 640 -11.10 -16.92 1.90
C PRO A 640 -11.07 -18.20 1.05
N THR A 641 -11.80 -18.16 -0.07
CA THR A 641 -11.75 -19.14 -1.16
C THR A 641 -11.45 -18.44 -2.49
N LYS A 642 -10.78 -19.15 -3.39
CA LYS A 642 -10.54 -18.70 -4.78
C LYS A 642 -11.62 -19.14 -5.76
N MET A 643 -12.61 -19.90 -5.28
CA MET A 643 -13.73 -20.36 -6.10
C MET A 643 -14.98 -19.51 -5.85
N ALA A 644 -15.78 -19.30 -6.88
CA ALA A 644 -17.04 -18.57 -6.78
C ALA A 644 -18.10 -19.42 -6.04
N PHE A 645 -18.05 -19.40 -4.70
CA PHE A 645 -19.13 -19.90 -3.83
C PHE A 645 -20.16 -18.80 -3.57
N PRO A 646 -21.47 -19.10 -3.54
CA PRO A 646 -22.53 -18.12 -3.30
C PRO A 646 -22.66 -17.81 -1.80
N VAL A 647 -21.67 -17.09 -1.26
CA VAL A 647 -21.66 -16.68 0.16
C VAL A 647 -22.35 -15.32 0.30
N PHE A 648 -23.35 -15.25 1.18
CA PHE A 648 -23.98 -13.98 1.54
C PHE A 648 -23.27 -13.36 2.74
N SER A 649 -22.86 -12.10 2.62
CA SER A 649 -22.08 -11.38 3.65
C SER A 649 -22.68 -10.01 3.94
N GLN A 650 -22.48 -9.52 5.17
CA GLN A 650 -22.88 -8.17 5.57
C GLN A 650 -22.04 -7.09 4.89
N THR A 651 -20.82 -7.45 4.48
CA THR A 651 -19.84 -6.56 3.88
C THR A 651 -18.90 -7.32 2.95
N LYS A 652 -18.24 -6.58 2.04
CA LYS A 652 -17.12 -7.05 1.24
C LYS A 652 -16.16 -5.92 0.87
N ALA A 653 -14.96 -6.27 0.44
CA ALA A 653 -13.99 -5.34 -0.14
C ALA A 653 -13.90 -5.55 -1.67
N GLU A 654 -13.31 -4.60 -2.39
CA GLU A 654 -12.99 -4.79 -3.81
C GLU A 654 -12.12 -6.04 -4.02
N GLY A 655 -12.37 -6.80 -5.09
CA GLY A 655 -11.76 -8.11 -5.31
C GLY A 655 -12.46 -9.29 -4.61
N PHE A 656 -13.47 -9.04 -3.76
CA PHE A 656 -14.35 -10.08 -3.22
C PHE A 656 -15.72 -10.10 -3.91
N ALA A 657 -16.24 -11.30 -4.14
CA ALA A 657 -17.48 -11.61 -4.86
C ALA A 657 -18.60 -12.12 -3.94
N ASP A 658 -18.48 -11.91 -2.63
CA ASP A 658 -19.57 -12.14 -1.68
C ASP A 658 -20.83 -11.36 -2.11
N ILE A 659 -22.01 -11.94 -1.85
CA ILE A 659 -23.32 -11.36 -2.15
C ILE A 659 -23.74 -10.51 -0.95
N LEU A 660 -23.90 -9.20 -1.14
CA LEU A 660 -24.23 -8.31 -0.04
C LEU A 660 -25.70 -8.43 0.38
N LEU A 661 -25.92 -8.64 1.68
CA LEU A 661 -27.24 -8.57 2.31
C LEU A 661 -27.35 -7.39 3.28
N PRO A 662 -28.58 -6.94 3.60
CA PRO A 662 -28.79 -5.99 4.69
C PRO A 662 -28.31 -6.56 6.02
N SER A 663 -27.46 -5.83 6.73
CA SER A 663 -26.81 -6.33 7.94
C SER A 663 -27.81 -6.62 9.07
N PRO A 664 -27.79 -7.82 9.68
CA PRO A 664 -28.51 -8.10 10.92
C PRO A 664 -28.12 -7.20 12.09
N TRP A 665 -26.87 -6.72 12.11
CA TRP A 665 -26.41 -5.75 13.11
C TRP A 665 -27.24 -4.47 13.07
N ASN A 666 -27.48 -3.94 11.87
CA ASN A 666 -28.28 -2.74 11.67
C ASN A 666 -29.78 -3.01 11.81
N PHE A 667 -30.28 -4.19 11.39
CA PHE A 667 -31.70 -4.51 11.50
C PHE A 667 -32.17 -4.69 12.95
N ASN A 668 -31.33 -5.30 13.79
CA ASN A 668 -31.63 -5.52 15.21
C ASN A 668 -31.10 -4.38 16.11
N ASP A 669 -30.79 -3.21 15.53
CA ASP A 669 -30.32 -2.01 16.22
C ASP A 669 -29.23 -2.27 17.28
N LYS A 670 -28.26 -3.16 16.99
CA LYS A 670 -27.13 -3.44 17.89
C LYS A 670 -26.34 -2.18 18.23
N THR A 671 -26.45 -1.17 17.37
CA THR A 671 -26.07 0.20 17.62
C THR A 671 -27.21 1.09 17.14
N ALA A 672 -27.99 1.64 18.06
CA ALA A 672 -29.18 2.43 17.75
C ALA A 672 -28.90 3.94 17.81
N TYR A 673 -29.65 4.72 17.02
CA TYR A 673 -29.80 6.15 17.28
C TYR A 673 -30.92 6.34 18.32
N ALA A 674 -30.69 7.21 19.30
CA ALA A 674 -31.67 7.56 20.33
C ALA A 674 -32.27 8.93 20.00
N ASP A 675 -33.49 8.94 19.44
CA ASP A 675 -34.17 10.16 18.99
C ASP A 675 -34.33 11.20 20.11
N ASP A 676 -34.64 10.75 21.33
CA ASP A 676 -34.83 11.59 22.52
C ASP A 676 -33.53 12.26 23.01
N LYS A 677 -32.38 11.74 22.61
CA LYS A 677 -31.04 12.28 22.93
C LYS A 677 -30.43 13.09 21.79
N GLY A 678 -31.18 13.35 20.73
CA GLY A 678 -30.70 14.10 19.57
C GLY A 678 -30.41 15.57 19.89
N VAL A 679 -29.19 16.05 19.56
CA VAL A 679 -28.77 17.45 19.77
C VAL A 679 -28.89 18.23 18.46
N LEU A 680 -29.32 19.50 18.52
CA LEU A 680 -29.35 20.40 17.35
C LEU A 680 -27.93 20.84 16.97
N TRP A 681 -27.68 21.13 15.68
CA TRP A 681 -26.33 21.44 15.19
C TRP A 681 -25.68 22.60 15.93
N GLU A 682 -26.46 23.65 16.18
CA GLU A 682 -26.03 24.90 16.83
C GLU A 682 -25.59 24.67 18.28
N GLN A 683 -26.13 23.63 18.93
CA GLN A 683 -25.84 23.26 20.32
C GLN A 683 -24.69 22.26 20.45
N LYS A 684 -24.20 21.70 19.34
CA LYS A 684 -23.10 20.74 19.35
C LYS A 684 -21.76 21.42 19.54
N GLU A 685 -20.86 20.73 20.23
CA GLU A 685 -19.46 21.12 20.37
C GLU A 685 -18.71 21.00 19.03
N ASN A 686 -17.91 22.01 18.70
CA ASN A 686 -17.06 22.02 17.52
C ASN A 686 -15.81 21.15 17.74
N THR A 687 -16.01 19.84 17.83
CA THR A 687 -14.98 18.84 18.14
C THR A 687 -15.09 17.68 17.16
N LEU A 688 -13.94 17.21 16.63
CA LEU A 688 -13.80 15.91 15.97
C LEU A 688 -13.68 14.82 17.02
N PHE A 689 -14.69 13.95 17.08
CA PHE A 689 -14.82 12.95 18.12
C PHE A 689 -14.73 11.52 17.59
N TRP A 690 -13.97 10.69 18.30
CA TRP A 690 -13.98 9.23 18.13
C TRP A 690 -13.56 8.50 19.41
N ARG A 691 -14.30 7.44 19.74
CA ARG A 691 -13.94 6.42 20.73
C ARG A 691 -14.17 5.03 20.14
N GLY A 692 -13.22 4.12 20.35
CA GLY A 692 -13.35 2.74 19.91
C GLY A 692 -12.15 1.89 20.31
N SER A 693 -12.26 0.58 20.06
CA SER A 693 -11.16 -0.38 20.27
C SER A 693 -10.30 -0.54 19.02
N ALA A 694 -9.09 -1.08 19.18
CA ALA A 694 -8.21 -1.48 18.09
C ALA A 694 -8.68 -2.81 17.47
N SER A 695 -9.77 -2.73 16.69
CA SER A 695 -10.46 -3.92 16.16
C SER A 695 -10.35 -4.10 14.65
N ASP A 696 -9.60 -3.24 13.95
CA ASP A 696 -9.47 -3.23 12.48
C ASP A 696 -8.61 -4.35 11.90
N GLY A 697 -8.02 -5.17 12.76
CA GLY A 697 -7.32 -6.41 12.45
C GLY A 697 -6.88 -7.10 13.74
N TYR A 698 -5.98 -8.07 13.61
CA TYR A 698 -5.29 -8.71 14.72
C TYR A 698 -3.84 -8.21 14.76
N ALA A 699 -3.39 -7.66 15.89
CA ALA A 699 -2.01 -7.21 16.04
C ALA A 699 -1.08 -8.42 16.19
N ALA A 700 -0.33 -8.71 15.13
CA ALA A 700 0.67 -9.76 15.12
C ALA A 700 1.92 -9.28 14.40
N ARG A 701 3.07 -9.37 15.07
CA ARG A 701 4.38 -9.03 14.52
C ARG A 701 4.47 -7.55 14.10
N GLY A 702 3.90 -6.66 14.91
CA GLY A 702 3.88 -5.23 14.66
C GLY A 702 2.90 -4.77 13.58
N SER A 703 1.91 -5.58 13.20
CA SER A 703 0.90 -5.17 12.20
C SER A 703 0.07 -3.95 12.63
N TRP A 704 -0.11 -3.74 13.94
CA TRP A 704 -0.82 -2.58 14.49
C TRP A 704 -0.15 -1.25 14.16
N GLN A 705 1.17 -1.24 13.93
CA GLN A 705 1.95 -0.02 13.64
C GLN A 705 1.46 0.73 12.40
N THR A 706 0.74 0.04 11.52
CA THR A 706 0.22 0.61 10.28
C THR A 706 -1.28 0.39 10.11
N SER A 707 -1.97 -0.05 11.16
CA SER A 707 -3.43 -0.21 11.14
C SER A 707 -4.12 1.16 11.07
N LEU A 708 -5.31 1.19 10.48
CA LEU A 708 -6.03 2.44 10.18
C LEU A 708 -6.38 3.19 11.48
N ARG A 709 -6.92 2.48 12.48
CA ARG A 709 -7.31 3.08 13.76
C ARG A 709 -6.11 3.53 14.58
N ALA A 710 -5.04 2.73 14.61
CA ALA A 710 -3.81 3.09 15.31
C ALA A 710 -3.19 4.36 14.72
N ARG A 711 -3.12 4.45 13.38
CA ARG A 711 -2.61 5.63 12.67
C ARG A 711 -3.45 6.87 12.94
N LEU A 712 -4.78 6.76 12.99
CA LEU A 712 -5.66 7.87 13.35
C LEU A 712 -5.37 8.38 14.77
N VAL A 713 -5.39 7.49 15.77
CA VAL A 713 -5.16 7.87 17.17
C VAL A 713 -3.76 8.45 17.35
N HIS A 714 -2.76 7.85 16.70
CA HIS A 714 -1.38 8.36 16.72
C HIS A 714 -1.27 9.75 16.07
N ALA A 715 -1.89 9.95 14.91
CA ALA A 715 -1.89 11.25 14.25
C ALA A 715 -2.59 12.32 15.09
N ALA A 716 -3.70 11.99 15.75
CA ALA A 716 -4.43 12.89 16.63
C ALA A 716 -3.61 13.32 17.86
N SER A 717 -2.87 12.39 18.48
CA SER A 717 -2.04 12.70 19.66
C SER A 717 -0.78 13.51 19.36
N HIS A 718 -0.35 13.53 18.09
CA HIS A 718 0.84 14.26 17.63
C HIS A 718 0.49 15.55 16.88
N LEU A 719 -0.79 15.93 16.84
CA LEU A 719 -1.15 17.27 16.38
C LEU A 719 -0.46 18.28 17.29
N PRO A 720 0.31 19.24 16.74
CA PRO A 720 0.75 20.36 17.56
C PRO A 720 -0.49 20.97 18.19
N PRO A 721 -0.45 21.33 19.49
CA PRO A 721 -1.54 22.12 20.05
C PRO A 721 -1.71 23.31 19.11
N LEU A 722 -2.93 23.53 18.65
CA LEU A 722 -3.25 24.58 17.67
C LEU A 722 -3.09 25.93 18.39
N THR A 723 -1.87 26.29 18.74
CA THR A 723 -1.50 27.55 19.39
C THR A 723 -1.33 28.59 18.30
N ALA A 724 -2.31 29.48 18.24
CA ALA A 724 -2.25 30.84 17.71
C ALA A 724 -0.82 31.33 17.43
N SER A 725 -0.42 31.37 16.16
CA SER A 725 0.76 32.11 15.71
C SER A 725 0.76 32.40 14.21
N ASN A 726 -0.42 32.67 13.64
CA ASN A 726 -0.53 33.51 12.45
C ASN A 726 -1.57 34.61 12.76
N PRO A 727 -1.14 35.87 12.98
CA PRO A 727 -2.05 36.97 13.25
C PRO A 727 -2.86 37.23 11.98
N GLY A 728 -4.08 36.69 11.95
CA GLY A 728 -5.00 36.69 10.81
C GLY A 728 -5.91 35.46 10.70
N TYR A 729 -5.71 34.41 11.52
CA TYR A 729 -6.42 33.12 11.46
C TYR A 729 -7.14 32.71 12.76
N ASP A 730 -7.43 33.63 13.67
CA ASP A 730 -8.11 33.30 14.94
C ASP A 730 -9.62 33.54 14.86
N HIS A 731 -10.35 32.51 14.40
CA HIS A 731 -11.63 32.11 14.97
C HIS A 731 -11.66 30.57 15.06
N GLU A 732 -11.82 30.09 16.30
CA GLU A 732 -11.87 28.71 16.84
C GLU A 732 -11.72 27.54 15.85
N LEU A 733 -10.48 27.06 15.68
CA LEU A 733 -10.24 25.74 15.09
C LEU A 733 -10.94 24.64 15.91
N PRO A 734 -11.54 23.63 15.26
CA PRO A 734 -12.24 22.56 15.97
C PRO A 734 -11.28 21.77 16.86
N ARG A 735 -11.76 21.38 18.05
CA ARG A 735 -11.00 20.52 18.95
C ARG A 735 -10.92 19.10 18.38
N VAL A 736 -9.91 18.33 18.77
CA VAL A 736 -9.77 16.92 18.39
C VAL A 736 -9.79 16.08 19.65
N ASP A 737 -10.75 15.18 19.75
CA ASP A 737 -10.90 14.25 20.85
C ASP A 737 -11.08 12.82 20.33
N ILE A 738 -9.94 12.14 20.16
CA ILE A 738 -9.84 10.82 19.55
C ILE A 738 -8.98 9.93 20.44
N GLY A 739 -9.44 8.73 20.73
CA GLY A 739 -8.59 7.76 21.41
C GLY A 739 -9.18 6.38 21.59
N PHE A 740 -8.30 5.44 21.92
CA PHE A 740 -8.69 4.08 22.22
C PHE A 740 -9.37 3.97 23.59
N VAL A 741 -10.37 3.08 23.63
CA VAL A 741 -11.05 2.66 24.85
C VAL A 741 -10.91 1.15 25.00
N ASP A 742 -11.07 0.67 26.23
CA ASP A 742 -10.91 -0.74 26.62
C ASP A 742 -9.47 -1.28 26.48
N GLU A 743 -9.25 -2.49 26.97
CA GLU A 743 -7.97 -3.19 26.88
C GLU A 743 -7.70 -3.72 25.46
N PHE A 744 -6.41 -3.80 25.10
CA PHE A 744 -5.99 -4.42 23.83
C PHE A 744 -6.04 -5.95 23.96
N GLN A 745 -7.05 -6.57 23.34
CA GLN A 745 -7.26 -8.03 23.41
C GLN A 745 -7.04 -8.76 22.08
N LYS A 746 -7.08 -8.06 20.95
CA LYS A 746 -6.92 -8.63 19.59
C LYS A 746 -5.45 -8.59 19.13
N CYS A 747 -4.55 -9.09 19.97
CA CYS A 747 -3.12 -8.93 19.76
C CYS A 747 -2.32 -10.11 20.36
N HIS A 748 -1.11 -10.35 19.85
CA HIS A 748 -0.13 -11.13 20.60
C HIS A 748 0.34 -10.35 21.82
N GLN A 749 0.71 -11.04 22.90
CA GLN A 749 1.04 -10.40 24.19
C GLN A 749 2.08 -9.27 24.07
N ASP A 750 3.13 -9.47 23.27
CA ASP A 750 4.14 -8.44 23.03
C ASP A 750 3.58 -7.24 22.26
N ASP A 751 2.70 -7.49 21.28
CA ASP A 751 2.02 -6.46 20.50
C ASP A 751 1.05 -5.67 21.39
N CYS A 752 0.24 -6.33 22.24
CA CYS A 752 -0.66 -5.66 23.20
C CYS A 752 0.13 -4.70 24.09
N ARG A 753 1.21 -5.18 24.73
CA ARG A 753 2.09 -4.34 25.56
C ARG A 753 2.69 -3.17 24.78
N SER A 754 2.91 -3.35 23.47
CA SER A 754 3.37 -2.28 22.58
C SER A 754 2.32 -1.20 22.40
N GLU A 755 1.08 -1.60 22.12
CA GLU A 755 -0.05 -0.70 21.95
C GLU A 755 -0.34 0.06 23.25
N GLU A 756 -0.34 -0.63 24.39
CA GLU A 756 -0.47 -0.03 25.73
C GLU A 756 0.62 1.03 25.95
N THR A 757 1.89 0.68 25.74
CA THR A 757 3.00 1.64 25.90
C THR A 757 2.86 2.84 24.95
N ALA A 758 2.43 2.60 23.71
CA ALA A 758 2.33 3.63 22.66
C ALA A 758 1.14 4.58 22.86
N PHE A 759 0.01 4.10 23.39
CA PHE A 759 -1.23 4.86 23.47
C PHE A 759 -1.65 5.25 24.90
N TRP A 760 -1.20 4.50 25.92
CA TRP A 760 -1.50 4.79 27.33
C TRP A 760 -0.28 5.37 28.07
N GLY A 761 0.93 5.11 27.56
CA GLY A 761 2.19 5.50 28.19
C GLY A 761 2.87 4.34 28.92
N ALA A 762 4.18 4.45 29.11
CA ALA A 762 4.97 3.39 29.72
C ALA A 762 4.55 3.14 31.19
N GLY A 763 4.18 1.91 31.51
CA GLY A 763 3.76 1.51 32.86
C GLY A 763 2.30 1.82 33.21
N ALA A 764 1.49 2.29 32.25
CA ALA A 764 0.05 2.45 32.45
C ALA A 764 -0.65 1.08 32.46
N GLU A 765 -1.44 0.81 33.51
CA GLU A 765 -2.20 -0.45 33.64
C GLU A 765 -3.61 -0.38 33.04
N LYS A 766 -4.07 0.82 32.68
CA LYS A 766 -5.44 1.08 32.19
C LYS A 766 -5.44 2.12 31.07
N PRO A 767 -6.44 2.09 30.18
CA PRO A 767 -6.60 3.11 29.15
C PRO A 767 -6.81 4.50 29.79
N PRO A 768 -6.21 5.56 29.23
CA PRO A 768 -6.32 6.92 29.74
C PRO A 768 -7.72 7.54 29.49
N LEU A 769 -8.51 6.92 28.62
CA LEU A 769 -9.83 7.38 28.22
C LEU A 769 -10.86 6.30 28.54
N GLU A 770 -12.00 6.75 29.05
CA GLU A 770 -13.11 5.88 29.38
C GLU A 770 -14.04 5.64 28.19
N ARG A 771 -14.81 4.54 28.28
CA ARG A 771 -15.85 4.25 27.30
C ARG A 771 -16.96 5.29 27.41
N VAL A 772 -17.28 5.92 26.29
CA VAL A 772 -18.35 6.91 26.18
C VAL A 772 -19.62 6.20 25.69
N PRO A 773 -20.77 6.33 26.41
CA PRO A 773 -22.05 5.84 25.93
C PRO A 773 -22.34 6.33 24.51
N PHE A 774 -22.90 5.46 23.67
CA PHE A 774 -22.95 5.71 22.23
C PHE A 774 -23.77 6.97 21.90
N GLU A 775 -24.84 7.22 22.64
CA GLU A 775 -25.70 8.39 22.53
C GLU A 775 -25.01 9.73 22.86
N GLN A 776 -23.91 9.72 23.62
CA GLN A 776 -23.16 10.95 23.90
C GLN A 776 -22.37 11.43 22.68
N HIS A 777 -22.17 10.58 21.66
CA HIS A 777 -21.53 10.99 20.40
C HIS A 777 -22.35 12.10 19.69
N TRP A 778 -23.65 12.20 19.96
CA TRP A 778 -24.52 13.21 19.34
C TRP A 778 -24.19 14.64 19.76
N GLN A 779 -23.37 14.84 20.79
CA GLN A 779 -22.98 16.17 21.28
C GLN A 779 -21.94 16.85 20.39
N TYR A 780 -21.28 16.10 19.49
CA TYR A 780 -20.17 16.61 18.69
C TYR A 780 -20.57 16.87 17.23
N ARG A 781 -20.07 17.97 16.66
CA ARG A 781 -20.32 18.34 15.25
C ARG A 781 -19.67 17.39 14.26
N HIS A 782 -18.47 16.89 14.57
CA HIS A 782 -17.65 16.12 13.64
C HIS A 782 -17.45 14.70 14.17
N LEU A 783 -17.95 13.69 13.46
CA LEU A 783 -17.85 12.29 13.85
C LEU A 783 -17.00 11.50 12.85
N MET A 784 -16.01 10.77 13.35
CA MET A 784 -15.19 9.90 12.51
C MET A 784 -15.75 8.48 12.45
N ASP A 785 -16.03 7.99 11.25
CA ASP A 785 -16.39 6.60 10.98
C ASP A 785 -15.24 5.86 10.30
N LEU A 786 -14.83 4.75 10.90
CA LEU A 786 -13.73 3.90 10.41
C LEU A 786 -14.13 2.44 10.49
N ASP A 787 -13.66 1.67 9.54
CA ASP A 787 -13.77 0.22 9.53
C ASP A 787 -13.21 -0.43 10.80
N GLY A 788 -13.82 -1.54 11.19
CA GLY A 788 -13.29 -2.49 12.16
C GLY A 788 -12.72 -3.69 11.42
N ALA A 789 -12.89 -4.89 11.97
CA ALA A 789 -12.52 -6.12 11.26
C ALA A 789 -13.35 -6.26 9.96
N GLY A 790 -14.60 -5.77 9.99
CA GLY A 790 -15.46 -5.54 8.83
C GLY A 790 -15.94 -4.09 8.78
N PHE A 791 -17.12 -3.89 8.20
CA PHE A 791 -17.77 -2.59 8.12
C PHE A 791 -18.07 -1.99 9.51
N SER A 792 -18.17 -0.67 9.60
CA SER A 792 -18.59 0.01 10.82
C SER A 792 -20.10 -0.05 11.03
N GLY A 793 -20.54 -0.71 12.11
CA GLY A 793 -21.95 -0.69 12.55
C GLY A 793 -22.43 0.69 13.04
N ARG A 794 -21.52 1.66 13.24
CA ARG A 794 -21.82 3.00 13.78
C ARG A 794 -22.29 4.00 12.71
N PHE A 795 -22.02 3.70 11.44
CA PHE A 795 -22.25 4.65 10.35
C PHE A 795 -23.72 5.09 10.20
N LEU A 796 -24.68 4.14 10.20
CA LEU A 796 -26.10 4.50 10.03
C LEU A 796 -26.63 5.37 11.18
N PRO A 797 -26.36 5.04 12.47
CA PRO A 797 -26.67 5.95 13.57
C PRO A 797 -25.98 7.31 13.46
N PHE A 798 -24.72 7.36 13.01
CA PHE A 798 -23.99 8.62 12.81
C PHE A 798 -24.66 9.51 11.76
N LEU A 799 -25.15 8.95 10.65
CA LEU A 799 -25.91 9.73 9.67
C LEU A 799 -27.18 10.34 10.27
N ARG A 800 -27.83 9.66 11.22
CA ARG A 800 -29.08 10.14 11.87
C ARG A 800 -28.83 11.25 12.90
N SER A 801 -27.60 11.45 13.35
CA SER A 801 -27.29 12.27 14.52
C SER A 801 -27.30 13.78 14.32
N ARG A 802 -27.49 14.27 13.08
CA ARG A 802 -27.23 15.67 12.69
C ARG A 802 -25.76 16.07 12.87
N SER A 803 -24.82 15.12 12.91
CA SER A 803 -23.39 15.44 12.92
C SER A 803 -22.79 15.21 11.54
N LEU A 804 -21.73 15.95 11.21
CA LEU A 804 -20.98 15.74 9.98
C LEU A 804 -20.12 14.49 10.13
N VAL A 805 -20.40 13.49 9.31
CA VAL A 805 -19.68 12.21 9.33
C VAL A 805 -18.53 12.25 8.35
N TYR A 806 -17.31 12.01 8.85
CA TYR A 806 -16.12 11.75 8.05
C TYR A 806 -15.96 10.24 7.96
N ARG A 807 -15.99 9.67 6.75
CA ARG A 807 -15.93 8.22 6.57
C ARG A 807 -14.66 7.79 5.86
N THR A 808 -13.98 6.79 6.42
CA THR A 808 -12.84 6.12 5.79
C THR A 808 -12.92 4.60 5.96
N GLY A 809 -12.51 3.85 4.95
CA GLY A 809 -12.61 2.39 4.96
C GLY A 809 -12.49 1.75 3.57
N LEU A 810 -12.46 0.43 3.54
CA LEU A 810 -12.43 -0.42 2.35
C LEU A 810 -13.76 -1.15 2.12
N PHE A 811 -14.57 -1.27 3.17
CA PHE A 811 -15.73 -2.14 3.17
C PHE A 811 -16.99 -1.51 2.54
N ARG A 812 -17.59 -2.26 1.62
CA ARG A 812 -18.88 -1.95 0.97
C ARG A 812 -20.00 -2.75 1.63
N THR A 813 -21.16 -2.12 1.73
CA THR A 813 -22.38 -2.68 2.35
C THR A 813 -23.56 -2.50 1.40
N TRP A 814 -24.72 -3.07 1.73
CA TRP A 814 -25.95 -3.01 0.92
C TRP A 814 -26.42 -1.58 0.58
N PHE A 815 -26.05 -0.59 1.38
CA PHE A 815 -26.40 0.82 1.18
C PHE A 815 -25.35 1.61 0.36
N GLY A 816 -24.32 0.96 -0.18
CA GLY A 816 -23.23 1.63 -0.90
C GLY A 816 -23.67 2.43 -2.12
N GLU A 817 -24.69 1.95 -2.86
CA GLU A 817 -25.29 2.69 -3.99
C GLU A 817 -26.27 3.77 -3.55
N ARG A 818 -26.78 3.68 -2.31
CA ARG A 818 -27.82 4.58 -1.79
C ARG A 818 -27.22 5.80 -1.09
N VAL A 819 -26.01 5.68 -0.54
CA VAL A 819 -25.40 6.74 0.27
C VAL A 819 -24.21 7.36 -0.46
N HIS A 820 -24.43 8.55 -0.99
CA HIS A 820 -23.45 9.28 -1.79
C HIS A 820 -22.46 10.12 -0.96
N ALA A 821 -21.17 9.98 -1.29
CA ALA A 821 -20.10 10.83 -0.77
C ALA A 821 -20.29 12.30 -1.19
N TRP A 822 -19.84 13.23 -0.35
CA TRP A 822 -19.99 14.69 -0.46
C TRP A 822 -21.42 15.24 -0.37
N ARG A 823 -22.45 14.37 -0.43
CA ARG A 823 -23.84 14.75 -0.14
C ARG A 823 -24.30 14.33 1.25
N HIS A 824 -24.10 13.07 1.60
CA HIS A 824 -24.56 12.52 2.88
C HIS A 824 -23.44 12.41 3.93
N TYR A 825 -22.18 12.43 3.50
CA TYR A 825 -21.00 12.35 4.38
C TYR A 825 -19.76 12.88 3.64
N VAL A 826 -18.69 13.15 4.38
CA VAL A 826 -17.38 13.58 3.82
C VAL A 826 -16.46 12.35 3.69
N PRO A 827 -16.04 11.96 2.48
CA PRO A 827 -15.12 10.84 2.29
C PRO A 827 -13.68 11.22 2.69
N VAL A 828 -12.98 10.29 3.33
CA VAL A 828 -11.58 10.41 3.74
C VAL A 828 -10.81 9.16 3.31
N ASP A 829 -9.66 9.35 2.67
CA ASP A 829 -8.75 8.29 2.23
C ASP A 829 -8.22 7.50 3.43
N VAL A 830 -7.99 6.20 3.23
CA VAL A 830 -7.40 5.30 4.26
C VAL A 830 -6.01 5.78 4.72
N ARG A 831 -5.35 6.63 3.94
CA ARG A 831 -4.07 7.28 4.31
C ARG A 831 -4.25 8.44 5.29
N LEU A 832 -5.46 8.97 5.47
CA LEU A 832 -5.80 10.07 6.40
C LEU A 832 -5.07 11.40 6.10
N HIS A 833 -4.47 11.53 4.91
CA HIS A 833 -3.60 12.66 4.56
C HIS A 833 -4.34 14.01 4.51
N GLU A 834 -5.63 13.99 4.21
CA GLU A 834 -6.48 15.16 4.03
C GLU A 834 -7.35 15.50 5.25
N LEU A 835 -7.45 14.59 6.23
CA LEU A 835 -8.42 14.69 7.33
C LEU A 835 -8.33 16.03 8.07
N TRP A 836 -7.11 16.48 8.37
CA TRP A 836 -6.90 17.71 9.13
C TRP A 836 -7.24 18.96 8.34
N ASP A 837 -7.03 18.95 7.02
CA ASP A 837 -7.40 20.08 6.17
C ASP A 837 -8.91 20.15 5.97
N LEU A 838 -9.58 19.00 5.81
CA LEU A 838 -11.04 18.92 5.79
C LEU A 838 -11.65 19.39 7.11
N LEU A 839 -11.08 18.98 8.24
CA LEU A 839 -11.53 19.40 9.56
C LEU A 839 -11.37 20.92 9.74
N ARG A 840 -10.25 21.51 9.30
CA ARG A 840 -10.05 22.98 9.33
C ARG A 840 -11.09 23.72 8.48
N PHE A 841 -11.43 23.16 7.32
CA PHE A 841 -12.41 23.75 6.42
C PHE A 841 -13.82 23.70 7.03
N PHE A 842 -14.31 22.50 7.36
CA PHE A 842 -15.68 22.29 7.87
C PHE A 842 -15.86 22.73 9.32
N GLY A 843 -14.79 22.86 10.10
CA GLY A 843 -14.83 23.36 11.46
C GLY A 843 -14.70 24.88 11.59
N GLY A 844 -14.41 25.60 10.50
CA GLY A 844 -14.15 27.04 10.52
C GLY A 844 -15.30 27.92 9.96
N ASP A 845 -15.19 29.23 10.20
CA ASP A 845 -16.27 30.20 9.96
C ASP A 845 -16.36 30.76 8.53
N ARG A 846 -15.48 30.33 7.61
CA ARG A 846 -15.47 30.80 6.20
C ARG A 846 -16.53 30.13 5.33
N GLY A 847 -17.73 29.91 5.87
CA GLY A 847 -18.82 29.19 5.21
C GLY A 847 -18.69 27.66 5.23
N GLY A 848 -17.51 27.11 5.49
CA GLY A 848 -17.27 25.66 5.57
C GLY A 848 -18.14 24.97 6.63
N ALA A 849 -18.30 25.56 7.82
CA ALA A 849 -19.22 25.03 8.84
C ALA A 849 -20.68 24.92 8.38
N GLY A 850 -21.17 25.89 7.62
CA GLY A 850 -22.53 25.85 7.05
C GLY A 850 -22.67 24.74 6.00
N LEU A 851 -21.65 24.53 5.17
CA LEU A 851 -21.63 23.40 4.22
C LEU A 851 -21.60 22.06 4.94
N GLY A 852 -20.82 21.95 6.02
CA GLY A 852 -20.80 20.76 6.88
C GLY A 852 -22.16 20.46 7.51
N GLN A 853 -22.85 21.50 8.00
CA GLN A 853 -24.22 21.37 8.52
C GLN A 853 -25.17 20.85 7.44
N ASN A 854 -25.10 21.40 6.22
CA ASN A 854 -25.97 20.97 5.12
C ASN A 854 -25.76 19.48 4.80
N ILE A 855 -24.52 19.02 4.68
CA ILE A 855 -24.21 17.58 4.45
C ILE A 855 -24.77 16.71 5.58
N ALA A 856 -24.60 17.13 6.84
CA ALA A 856 -25.10 16.39 7.99
C ALA A 856 -26.64 16.27 7.99
N MET A 857 -27.33 17.33 7.60
CA MET A 857 -28.79 17.35 7.53
C MET A 857 -29.32 16.55 6.34
N GLU A 858 -28.68 16.64 5.18
CA GLU A 858 -28.98 15.80 4.00
C GLU A 858 -28.80 14.31 4.32
N GLY A 859 -27.68 13.94 4.95
CA GLY A 859 -27.42 12.57 5.38
C GLY A 859 -28.50 12.03 6.34
N ARG A 860 -28.94 12.85 7.30
CA ARG A 860 -30.03 12.49 8.22
C ARG A 860 -31.36 12.32 7.49
N ALA A 861 -31.74 13.30 6.66
CA ALA A 861 -33.00 13.30 5.94
C ALA A 861 -33.10 12.06 5.04
N TRP A 862 -32.03 11.78 4.29
CA TRP A 862 -31.97 10.61 3.41
C TRP A 862 -31.99 9.29 4.17
N ALA A 863 -31.26 9.18 5.29
CA ALA A 863 -31.26 7.98 6.12
C ALA A 863 -32.64 7.64 6.70
N ALA A 864 -33.51 8.64 6.89
CA ALA A 864 -34.89 8.45 7.35
C ALA A 864 -35.83 7.91 6.25
N GLN A 865 -35.43 7.98 4.98
CA GLN A 865 -36.27 7.59 3.84
C GLN A 865 -35.78 6.32 3.14
N ALA A 866 -34.46 6.13 3.00
CA ALA A 866 -33.88 5.09 2.15
C ALA A 866 -33.12 3.99 2.91
N LEU A 867 -32.95 4.13 4.24
CA LEU A 867 -32.15 3.25 5.11
C LEU A 867 -32.94 2.77 6.34
N ARG A 868 -34.26 2.65 6.23
CA ARG A 868 -35.13 2.12 7.30
C ARG A 868 -35.08 0.58 7.32
N LYS A 869 -35.61 -0.02 8.38
CA LYS A 869 -35.76 -1.49 8.46
C LYS A 869 -36.64 -2.02 7.32
N GLN A 870 -37.65 -1.24 6.94
CA GLN A 870 -38.53 -1.50 5.81
C GLN A 870 -37.73 -1.54 4.49
N ASP A 871 -36.81 -0.59 4.27
CA ASP A 871 -35.97 -0.58 3.06
C ASP A 871 -35.00 -1.78 3.04
N MET A 872 -34.54 -2.25 4.21
CA MET A 872 -33.78 -3.50 4.31
C MET A 872 -34.63 -4.71 3.89
N GLN A 873 -35.89 -4.77 4.33
CA GLN A 873 -36.82 -5.84 3.93
C GLN A 873 -37.11 -5.80 2.43
N VAL A 874 -37.36 -4.62 1.86
CA VAL A 874 -37.56 -4.43 0.41
C VAL A 874 -36.35 -4.91 -0.39
N TYR A 875 -35.13 -4.56 0.05
CA TYR A 875 -33.89 -5.04 -0.56
C TYR A 875 -33.75 -6.56 -0.44
N MET A 876 -33.99 -7.11 0.76
CA MET A 876 -33.86 -8.55 1.00
C MET A 876 -34.89 -9.36 0.20
N PHE A 877 -36.12 -8.88 0.08
CA PHE A 877 -37.15 -9.52 -0.73
C PHE A 877 -36.73 -9.55 -2.20
N ARG A 878 -36.25 -8.42 -2.74
CA ARG A 878 -35.72 -8.37 -4.11
C ARG A 878 -34.56 -9.34 -4.31
N LEU A 879 -33.60 -9.35 -3.39
CA LEU A 879 -32.42 -10.23 -3.43
C LEU A 879 -32.82 -11.70 -3.46
N LEU A 880 -33.79 -12.11 -2.62
CA LEU A 880 -34.23 -13.49 -2.55
C LEU A 880 -35.06 -13.94 -3.75
N LEU A 881 -35.83 -13.06 -4.41
CA LEU A 881 -36.48 -13.40 -5.68
C LEU A 881 -35.47 -13.66 -6.80
N GLU A 882 -34.42 -12.82 -6.87
CA GLU A 882 -33.35 -12.99 -7.85
C GLU A 882 -32.54 -14.26 -7.57
N TRP A 883 -32.23 -14.54 -6.29
CA TRP A 883 -31.56 -15.77 -5.88
C TRP A 883 -32.40 -17.01 -6.14
N ALA A 884 -33.70 -16.97 -5.82
CA ALA A 884 -34.65 -18.05 -6.06
C ALA A 884 -34.66 -18.47 -7.54
N ARG A 885 -34.75 -17.50 -8.45
CA ARG A 885 -34.63 -17.77 -9.89
C ARG A 885 -33.28 -18.41 -10.21
N LEU A 886 -32.19 -17.89 -9.66
CA LEU A 886 -30.84 -18.32 -10.03
C LEU A 886 -30.54 -19.78 -9.68
N VAL A 887 -31.13 -20.27 -8.58
CA VAL A 887 -30.97 -21.64 -8.09
C VAL A 887 -32.05 -22.61 -8.58
N ASP A 888 -32.94 -22.18 -9.46
CA ASP A 888 -33.96 -23.03 -10.06
C ASP A 888 -33.44 -23.72 -11.33
N ASP A 889 -33.75 -25.01 -11.52
CA ASP A 889 -33.29 -25.76 -12.70
C ASP A 889 -33.93 -25.28 -14.01
N GLN A 890 -35.06 -24.56 -13.94
CA GLN A 890 -35.75 -23.94 -15.07
C GLN A 890 -35.51 -22.43 -15.16
N ARG A 891 -34.47 -21.89 -14.51
CA ARG A 891 -34.17 -20.44 -14.45
C ARG A 891 -34.22 -19.71 -15.80
N ASP A 892 -33.86 -20.40 -16.89
CA ASP A 892 -33.79 -19.84 -18.24
C ASP A 892 -35.18 -19.69 -18.89
N SER A 893 -36.24 -20.07 -18.18
CA SER A 893 -37.65 -19.89 -18.57
C SER A 893 -38.48 -19.18 -17.49
N LEU A 894 -37.87 -18.81 -16.36
CA LEU A 894 -38.57 -18.16 -15.25
C LEU A 894 -38.59 -16.65 -15.42
N GLY A 895 -39.77 -16.07 -15.26
CA GLY A 895 -39.95 -14.62 -15.22
C GLY A 895 -41.35 -14.20 -14.80
N TYR A 896 -41.50 -12.90 -14.55
CA TYR A 896 -42.81 -12.31 -14.30
C TYR A 896 -43.70 -12.42 -15.55
N VAL A 897 -44.88 -13.02 -15.38
CA VAL A 897 -45.92 -13.18 -16.40
C VAL A 897 -47.04 -12.19 -16.08
N THR A 898 -47.38 -11.33 -17.03
CA THR A 898 -48.46 -10.33 -16.91
C THR A 898 -49.84 -10.93 -17.04
#